data_AF-A0A2G1XBM4-F1
#
_entry.id   AF-A0A2G1XBM4-F1
#
_cell.length_a   1.000
_cell.length_b   1.000
_cell.length_c   1.000
_cell.angle_alpha   90.00
_cell.angle_beta   90.00
_cell.angle_gamma   90.00
#
_symmetry.space_group_name_H-M   'P 1'
#
loop_
_entity.id
_entity.type
_entity.pdbx_description
1 polymer ?
#
loop_
_entity_poly.entity_id
_entity_poly.type
_entity_poly.pdbx_seq_one_letter_code
_entity_poly.pdbx_strand_id
1 'polypeptide(L)'
;MTAELVRGQNHPLSGTRLEIRVSAGHPVVAGATLGDAEGRVPGADGVAHPAAPRLPGVEVSRQAAAEHRLAFDLEAVSEAVHRVSIVLALPSGVGGPVRFGALAAPFVAVTDLDGTEIASYTITDLEAETAVVAVELYRRQGAWKVRAVGQGYAGGLASMLADHGIPQAAELAASIDEAVAQGMARAVVPPPARLATGEGAGRGSAPAADVRGSAADGRSVPDAAAEATGPDGLDPTVSLPAQGVGGADEAPGRQPGGASGPISYQHPGRRTSTPPEPAPAAPAAEPGRAGAPVAGDATGWTMNERLYNQVWGMFEDLARAAAAYRSAVDFAESRLEQELDRVLSDPSTRVGPAADAARAQARARHGELMDQARAVLDRDLTQLAAEAEVVEHALPPAYARWDSPVWQGYQVPLERPMALRLGDLHLPERKDLRIPMLVRLPLERGLWIDSGRSSGGVDAALVDSAELRRLAVDCAVAQAVRLLAVHPVGDYTVHVIDPAGSAGTALAPLLEYGALKEQPAAGAQGVSEVLARLTRRVDLVQMAVRSGAVDALPPDVDTAEQLLLVNDFPHGFDDRAVTQLRYLADEGPAVGVHLVMIADRDDARAYGPVLDPLWRSLLRVTPVPDDHLADPWVGHAWTYEPSMAPAGSDVVRQVLWQVGQARRAYGI
;
A
#
# COMPACT_ATOMS: atom_id res chain seq x y z
N MET A 1 27.15 -15.46 -7.57
CA MET A 1 27.54 -15.67 -6.16
C MET A 1 27.26 -14.39 -5.43
N THR A 2 26.36 -14.45 -4.47
CA THR A 2 25.91 -13.32 -3.66
C THR A 2 26.89 -13.06 -2.54
N ALA A 3 27.25 -11.81 -2.29
CA ALA A 3 28.18 -11.45 -1.22
C ALA A 3 27.44 -10.99 0.04
N GLU A 4 27.49 -11.80 1.09
CA GLU A 4 27.07 -11.36 2.42
C GLU A 4 28.13 -10.39 2.99
N LEU A 5 27.72 -9.15 3.25
CA LEU A 5 28.58 -8.08 3.72
C LEU A 5 28.52 -7.97 5.25
N VAL A 6 29.65 -7.64 5.85
CA VAL A 6 29.71 -7.17 7.24
C VAL A 6 29.99 -5.66 7.28
N ARG A 7 29.67 -5.03 8.42
CA ARG A 7 29.87 -3.59 8.61
C ARG A 7 31.26 -3.13 8.17
N GLY A 8 31.30 -2.16 7.26
CA GLY A 8 32.52 -1.58 6.69
C GLY A 8 33.04 -2.27 5.42
N GLN A 9 32.51 -3.44 5.05
CA GLN A 9 32.91 -4.17 3.85
C GLN A 9 32.39 -3.49 2.58
N ASN A 10 33.20 -3.56 1.50
CA ASN A 10 32.86 -3.03 0.19
C ASN A 10 32.74 -4.17 -0.82
N HIS A 11 31.82 -4.04 -1.78
CA HIS A 11 31.65 -4.97 -2.88
C HIS A 11 31.46 -4.22 -4.20
N PRO A 12 32.11 -4.65 -5.31
CA PRO A 12 31.89 -4.03 -6.62
C PRO A 12 30.47 -4.30 -7.13
N LEU A 13 29.88 -3.34 -7.85
CA LEU A 13 28.61 -3.53 -8.54
C LEU A 13 28.88 -3.97 -9.99
N SER A 14 28.12 -4.95 -10.46
CA SER A 14 28.22 -5.50 -11.82
C SER A 14 27.53 -4.64 -12.88
N GLY A 15 26.60 -3.78 -12.47
CA GLY A 15 25.82 -2.89 -13.33
C GLY A 15 25.55 -1.52 -12.70
N THR A 16 24.98 -0.64 -13.50
CA THR A 16 24.60 0.73 -13.11
C THR A 16 23.12 0.85 -12.76
N ARG A 17 22.30 -0.14 -13.14
CA ARG A 17 20.89 -0.26 -12.73
C ARG A 17 20.75 -1.38 -11.74
N LEU A 18 20.09 -1.10 -10.62
CA LEU A 18 19.97 -2.05 -9.52
C LEU A 18 18.77 -1.70 -8.65
N GLU A 19 18.42 -2.64 -7.79
CA GLU A 19 17.41 -2.46 -6.78
C GLU A 19 17.97 -2.76 -5.40
N ILE A 20 17.46 -2.04 -4.40
CA ILE A 20 17.77 -2.30 -3.01
C ILE A 20 16.47 -2.66 -2.31
N ARG A 21 16.41 -3.89 -1.83
CA ARG A 21 15.33 -4.41 -1.00
C ARG A 21 15.70 -4.23 0.46
N VAL A 22 14.73 -3.80 1.26
CA VAL A 22 14.88 -3.62 2.70
C VAL A 22 13.78 -4.41 3.39
N SER A 23 14.12 -5.16 4.44
CA SER A 23 13.17 -5.87 5.29
C SER A 23 13.48 -5.57 6.76
N ALA A 24 12.58 -4.89 7.47
CA ALA A 24 12.80 -4.41 8.84
C ALA A 24 11.85 -5.03 9.89
N GLY A 25 10.90 -5.89 9.48
CA GLY A 25 9.93 -6.52 10.37
C GLY A 25 8.93 -5.57 11.06
N HIS A 26 9.07 -4.26 10.84
CA HIS A 26 8.19 -3.20 11.32
C HIS A 26 8.22 -2.02 10.34
N PRO A 27 7.13 -1.22 10.22
CA PRO A 27 7.14 -0.04 9.36
C PRO A 27 8.31 0.91 9.62
N VAL A 28 9.19 1.04 8.63
CA VAL A 28 10.27 2.02 8.57
C VAL A 28 10.05 2.93 7.37
N VAL A 29 10.55 4.16 7.46
CA VAL A 29 10.76 5.04 6.32
C VAL A 29 12.06 4.65 5.65
N ALA A 30 12.03 4.37 4.34
CA ALA A 30 13.24 4.17 3.55
C ALA A 30 13.42 5.33 2.56
N GLY A 31 14.63 5.86 2.48
CA GLY A 31 14.99 6.95 1.59
C GLY A 31 16.43 6.83 1.08
N ALA A 32 16.85 7.81 0.29
CA ALA A 32 18.22 7.90 -0.19
C ALA A 32 18.71 9.35 -0.24
N THR A 33 19.98 9.59 0.08
CA THR A 33 20.61 10.91 -0.02
C THR A 33 21.73 10.92 -1.05
N LEU A 34 21.74 11.93 -1.92
CA LEU A 34 22.73 12.13 -2.98
C LEU A 34 23.80 13.13 -2.51
N GLY A 35 24.99 12.62 -2.19
CA GLY A 35 26.11 13.39 -1.65
C GLY A 35 27.31 13.49 -2.60
N ASP A 36 28.14 14.49 -2.34
CA ASP A 36 29.47 14.65 -2.96
C ASP A 36 30.48 13.60 -2.44
N ALA A 37 31.77 13.79 -2.77
CA ALA A 37 32.83 12.84 -2.38
C ALA A 37 32.99 12.74 -0.85
N GLU A 38 32.73 13.83 -0.15
CA GLU A 38 32.73 13.96 1.31
C GLU A 38 31.43 13.45 1.95
N GLY A 39 30.42 13.11 1.14
CA GLY A 39 29.10 12.68 1.60
C GLY A 39 28.17 13.83 2.01
N ARG A 40 28.51 15.07 1.61
CA ARG A 40 27.68 16.25 1.88
C ARG A 40 26.61 16.38 0.82
N VAL A 41 25.39 16.65 1.28
CA VAL A 41 24.21 16.84 0.43
C VAL A 41 23.94 18.34 0.32
N PRO A 42 23.91 18.93 -0.89
CA PRO A 42 23.86 20.38 -1.06
C PRO A 42 22.53 21.03 -0.63
N GLY A 43 21.44 20.27 -0.57
CA GLY A 43 20.11 20.76 -0.19
C GLY A 43 19.07 19.66 -0.11
N ALA A 44 17.84 20.00 0.30
CA ALA A 44 16.72 19.06 0.42
C ALA A 44 16.40 18.33 -0.91
N ASP A 45 16.64 18.98 -2.05
CA ASP A 45 16.45 18.40 -3.39
C ASP A 45 17.39 17.21 -3.69
N GLY A 46 18.40 16.98 -2.83
CA GLY A 46 19.28 15.81 -2.89
C GLY A 46 18.80 14.63 -2.04
N VAL A 47 17.59 14.70 -1.45
CA VAL A 47 17.03 13.65 -0.59
C VAL A 47 15.78 13.04 -1.23
N ALA A 48 15.84 11.76 -1.58
CA ALA A 48 14.68 10.98 -1.98
C ALA A 48 14.03 10.38 -0.73
N HIS A 49 12.75 10.68 -0.51
CA HIS A 49 12.00 10.24 0.68
C HIS A 49 10.49 10.15 0.35
N PRO A 50 9.63 9.61 1.22
CA PRO A 50 8.20 9.44 0.91
C PRO A 50 7.44 10.66 0.36
N ALA A 51 7.75 11.86 0.84
CA ALA A 51 7.17 13.12 0.36
C ALA A 51 7.80 13.64 -0.96
N ALA A 52 9.01 13.19 -1.30
CA ALA A 52 9.72 13.50 -2.55
C ALA A 52 10.35 12.20 -3.10
N PRO A 53 9.53 11.26 -3.62
CA PRO A 53 9.95 9.87 -3.81
C PRO A 53 10.86 9.65 -5.02
N ARG A 54 11.09 10.69 -5.84
CA ARG A 54 11.82 10.58 -7.11
C ARG A 54 12.86 11.67 -7.24
N LEU A 55 14.09 11.24 -7.52
CA LEU A 55 15.21 12.06 -7.98
C LEU A 55 15.75 11.49 -9.29
N PRO A 56 16.56 12.24 -10.06
CA PRO A 56 17.24 11.69 -11.23
C PRO A 56 18.02 10.42 -10.87
N GLY A 57 17.58 9.27 -11.41
CA GLY A 57 18.19 7.97 -11.17
C GLY A 57 17.88 7.31 -9.83
N VAL A 58 16.96 7.84 -9.02
CA VAL A 58 16.56 7.24 -7.73
C VAL A 58 15.05 7.30 -7.54
N GLU A 59 14.45 6.16 -7.20
CA GLU A 59 13.04 6.06 -6.82
C GLU A 59 12.89 5.29 -5.50
N VAL A 60 12.15 5.86 -4.55
CA VAL A 60 11.88 5.29 -3.22
C VAL A 60 10.38 5.17 -2.95
N SER A 61 10.00 4.39 -1.93
CA SER A 61 8.61 4.21 -1.53
C SER A 61 7.97 5.52 -1.03
N ARG A 62 6.68 5.69 -1.30
CA ARG A 62 5.86 6.83 -0.82
C ARG A 62 5.31 6.65 0.58
N GLN A 63 5.59 5.51 1.20
CA GLN A 63 5.04 5.16 2.51
C GLN A 63 6.07 4.42 3.36
N ALA A 64 5.89 4.49 4.67
CA ALA A 64 6.61 3.63 5.59
C ALA A 64 6.01 2.21 5.57
N ALA A 65 6.87 1.20 5.51
CA ALA A 65 6.50 -0.19 5.37
C ALA A 65 7.56 -1.09 6.03
N ALA A 66 7.18 -2.32 6.37
CA ALA A 66 8.13 -3.31 6.88
C ALA A 66 9.10 -3.78 5.79
N GLU A 67 8.71 -3.63 4.53
CA GLU A 67 9.50 -3.98 3.36
C GLU A 67 9.53 -2.82 2.35
N HIS A 68 10.70 -2.58 1.74
CA HIS A 68 10.86 -1.56 0.71
C HIS A 68 11.62 -2.11 -0.49
N ARG A 69 11.33 -1.53 -1.66
CA ARG A 69 12.10 -1.69 -2.89
C ARG A 69 12.46 -0.31 -3.40
N LEU A 70 13.76 -0.02 -3.46
CA LEU A 70 14.30 1.23 -3.96
C LEU A 70 14.97 0.94 -5.30
N ALA A 71 14.63 1.70 -6.34
CA ALA A 71 15.20 1.53 -7.67
C ALA A 71 16.27 2.60 -7.95
N PHE A 72 17.39 2.17 -8.52
CA PHE A 72 18.51 3.03 -8.84
C PHE A 72 18.94 2.87 -10.30
N ASP A 73 19.09 3.99 -11.01
CA ASP A 73 19.80 4.12 -12.28
C ASP A 73 20.96 5.09 -12.07
N LEU A 74 22.14 4.53 -11.74
CA LEU A 74 23.34 5.28 -11.40
C LEU A 74 23.96 6.03 -12.59
N GLU A 75 23.51 5.79 -13.82
CA GLU A 75 23.87 6.58 -14.99
C GLU A 75 23.02 7.86 -15.13
N ALA A 76 21.80 7.83 -14.61
CA ALA A 76 20.91 8.99 -14.58
C ALA A 76 21.20 9.94 -13.39
N VAL A 77 22.05 9.51 -12.45
CA VAL A 77 22.53 10.34 -11.35
C VAL A 77 23.60 11.32 -11.86
N SER A 78 23.50 12.60 -11.47
CA SER A 78 24.45 13.66 -11.84
C SER A 78 25.90 13.28 -11.51
N GLU A 79 26.85 13.61 -12.39
CA GLU A 79 28.28 13.34 -12.17
C GLU A 79 28.87 14.02 -10.93
N ALA A 80 28.20 15.05 -10.40
CA ALA A 80 28.60 15.69 -9.15
C ALA A 80 28.38 14.78 -7.93
N VAL A 81 27.48 13.81 -8.02
CA VAL A 81 27.17 12.86 -6.94
C VAL A 81 28.19 11.73 -6.96
N HIS A 82 28.86 11.54 -5.82
CA HIS A 82 29.85 10.49 -5.64
C HIS A 82 29.40 9.42 -4.65
N ARG A 83 28.33 9.71 -3.89
CA ARG A 83 27.79 8.82 -2.87
C ARG A 83 26.27 8.88 -2.83
N VAL A 84 25.63 7.72 -2.76
CA VAL A 84 24.19 7.54 -2.53
C VAL A 84 24.03 6.74 -1.25
N SER A 85 23.57 7.38 -0.18
CA SER A 85 23.39 6.72 1.12
C SER A 85 21.94 6.28 1.29
N ILE A 86 21.72 5.01 1.59
CA ILE A 86 20.39 4.46 1.83
C ILE A 86 20.08 4.63 3.31
N VAL A 87 19.01 5.35 3.61
CA VAL A 87 18.63 5.76 4.96
C VAL A 87 17.34 5.09 5.38
N LEU A 88 17.31 4.56 6.61
CA LEU A 88 16.13 3.99 7.23
C LEU A 88 15.81 4.78 8.50
N ALA A 89 14.55 5.09 8.76
CA ALA A 89 14.12 5.77 9.99
C ALA A 89 12.82 5.18 10.52
N LEU A 90 12.69 5.11 11.84
CA LEU A 90 11.42 4.79 12.49
C LEU A 90 10.50 6.02 12.43
N PRO A 91 9.23 5.87 12.04
CA PRO A 91 8.29 6.98 11.98
C PRO A 91 8.03 7.55 13.38
N SER A 92 8.09 8.88 13.51
CA SER A 92 7.79 9.59 14.75
C SER A 92 6.27 9.75 14.95
N GLY A 93 5.72 9.40 16.13
CA GLY A 93 4.42 9.92 16.59
C GLY A 93 3.21 8.98 16.66
N VAL A 94 3.31 7.69 16.32
CA VAL A 94 2.15 6.76 16.34
C VAL A 94 2.54 5.40 16.91
N GLY A 95 2.31 5.17 18.21
CA GLY A 95 2.20 3.84 18.86
C GLY A 95 3.29 2.78 18.63
N GLY A 96 4.35 3.12 17.90
CA GLY A 96 5.36 2.20 17.40
C GLY A 96 6.59 2.10 18.31
N PRO A 97 7.49 1.16 18.00
CA PRO A 97 8.75 0.98 18.69
C PRO A 97 9.59 2.26 18.61
N VAL A 98 10.10 2.69 19.76
CA VAL A 98 10.83 3.97 19.89
C VAL A 98 12.30 3.85 19.46
N ARG A 99 12.78 2.65 19.12
CA ARG A 99 14.20 2.39 18.78
C ARG A 99 14.38 1.06 18.05
N PHE A 100 15.38 0.99 17.16
CA PHE A 100 15.71 -0.21 16.39
C PHE A 100 16.17 -1.39 17.26
N GLY A 101 16.79 -1.12 18.42
CA GLY A 101 17.23 -2.19 19.33
C GLY A 101 16.11 -2.96 20.05
N ALA A 102 14.85 -2.60 19.82
CA ALA A 102 13.68 -3.36 20.27
C ALA A 102 13.05 -4.20 19.13
N LEU A 103 13.66 -4.23 17.94
CA LEU A 103 13.12 -4.83 16.73
C LEU A 103 14.06 -5.87 16.12
N ALA A 104 13.52 -6.63 15.17
CA ALA A 104 14.35 -7.46 14.31
C ALA A 104 15.36 -6.59 13.55
N ALA A 105 16.59 -7.10 13.42
CA ALA A 105 17.65 -6.42 12.69
C ALA A 105 17.21 -6.16 11.24
N PRO A 106 17.25 -4.90 10.75
CA PRO A 106 16.91 -4.62 9.37
C PRO A 106 17.89 -5.32 8.42
N PHE A 107 17.34 -5.99 7.41
CA PHE A 107 18.06 -6.67 6.35
C PHE A 107 17.99 -5.84 5.08
N VAL A 108 19.11 -5.76 4.35
CA VAL A 108 19.20 -5.07 3.07
C VAL A 108 19.82 -5.99 2.03
N ALA A 109 19.17 -6.15 0.88
CA ALA A 109 19.68 -6.88 -0.27
C ALA A 109 19.78 -5.97 -1.48
N VAL A 110 20.94 -5.95 -2.12
CA VAL A 110 21.21 -5.28 -3.40
C VAL A 110 21.06 -6.31 -4.50
N THR A 111 20.13 -6.10 -5.41
CA THR A 111 19.81 -7.02 -6.52
C THR A 111 19.98 -6.32 -7.86
N ASP A 112 20.22 -7.10 -8.91
CA ASP A 112 20.02 -6.65 -10.30
C ASP A 112 18.51 -6.57 -10.60
N LEU A 113 18.14 -6.02 -11.76
CA LEU A 113 16.75 -5.85 -12.20
C LEU A 113 16.02 -7.18 -12.43
N ASP A 114 16.75 -8.26 -12.66
CA ASP A 114 16.22 -9.62 -12.80
C ASP A 114 16.01 -10.32 -11.43
N GLY A 115 16.32 -9.63 -10.33
CA GLY A 115 16.20 -10.16 -8.96
C GLY A 115 17.43 -10.91 -8.46
N THR A 116 18.49 -11.05 -9.26
CA THR A 116 19.73 -11.71 -8.83
C THR A 116 20.40 -10.92 -7.72
N GLU A 117 20.60 -11.53 -6.54
CA GLU A 117 21.22 -10.86 -5.40
C GLU A 117 22.74 -10.70 -5.61
N ILE A 118 23.19 -9.44 -5.59
CA ILE A 118 24.58 -9.01 -5.73
C ILE A 118 25.26 -9.03 -4.36
N ALA A 119 24.62 -8.42 -3.36
CA ALA A 119 25.12 -8.35 -2.00
C ALA A 119 23.99 -8.20 -0.98
N SER A 120 24.18 -8.73 0.23
CA SER A 120 23.25 -8.55 1.35
C SER A 120 23.95 -8.06 2.60
N TYR A 121 23.21 -7.44 3.50
CA TYR A 121 23.70 -6.94 4.77
C TYR A 121 22.59 -6.96 5.82
N THR A 122 22.83 -7.67 6.92
CA THR A 122 21.99 -7.61 8.12
C THR A 122 22.58 -6.58 9.08
N ILE A 123 21.79 -5.57 9.46
CA ILE A 123 22.24 -4.48 10.33
C ILE A 123 22.05 -4.88 11.80
N THR A 124 23.11 -5.38 12.41
CA THR A 124 23.16 -5.71 13.84
C THR A 124 23.65 -4.53 14.69
N ASP A 125 23.62 -4.70 16.02
CA ASP A 125 24.19 -3.75 16.99
C ASP A 125 23.53 -2.36 17.00
N LEU A 126 22.22 -2.31 16.72
CA LEU A 126 21.37 -1.14 16.98
C LEU A 126 20.74 -1.26 18.36
N GLU A 127 20.80 -0.21 19.18
CA GLU A 127 20.27 -0.15 20.54
C GLU A 127 19.27 1.00 20.73
N ALA A 128 19.77 2.24 20.82
CA ALA A 128 18.99 3.44 21.12
C ALA A 128 18.60 4.23 19.87
N GLU A 129 19.03 3.77 18.70
CA GLU A 129 18.94 4.49 17.44
C GLU A 129 17.54 4.41 16.82
N THR A 130 17.11 5.51 16.22
CA THR A 130 15.82 5.65 15.53
C THR A 130 15.97 5.92 14.05
N ALA A 131 17.19 6.18 13.58
CA ALA A 131 17.53 6.22 12.16
C ALA A 131 18.85 5.51 11.93
N VAL A 132 19.06 4.91 10.76
CA VAL A 132 20.28 4.21 10.38
C VAL A 132 20.62 4.43 8.90
N VAL A 133 21.91 4.69 8.61
CA VAL A 133 22.44 4.59 7.25
C VAL A 133 22.80 3.13 7.02
N ALA A 134 22.02 2.47 6.17
CA ALA A 134 22.11 1.04 5.94
C ALA A 134 23.34 0.68 5.11
N VAL A 135 23.34 1.14 3.85
CA VAL A 135 24.39 0.91 2.86
C VAL A 135 24.64 2.19 2.07
N GLU A 136 25.85 2.31 1.51
CA GLU A 136 26.23 3.40 0.62
C GLU A 136 26.65 2.84 -0.73
N LEU A 137 26.10 3.41 -1.81
CA LEU A 137 26.64 3.24 -3.16
C LEU A 137 27.62 4.38 -3.39
N TYR A 138 28.87 4.09 -3.74
CA TYR A 138 29.89 5.11 -3.94
C TYR A 138 30.70 4.87 -5.20
N ARG A 139 31.10 5.96 -5.86
CA ARG A 139 31.87 5.93 -7.11
C ARG A 139 33.35 6.10 -6.81
N ARG A 140 34.20 5.19 -7.28
CA ARG A 140 35.67 5.28 -7.19
C ARG A 140 36.30 4.88 -8.50
N GLN A 141 37.11 5.78 -9.09
CA GLN A 141 37.77 5.57 -10.38
C GLN A 141 36.79 5.21 -11.51
N GLY A 142 35.62 5.85 -11.53
CA GLY A 142 34.60 5.63 -12.56
C GLY A 142 33.68 4.42 -12.33
N ALA A 143 34.00 3.51 -11.40
CA ALA A 143 33.20 2.34 -11.07
C ALA A 143 32.41 2.53 -9.76
N TRP A 144 31.18 2.03 -9.71
CA TRP A 144 30.34 2.02 -8.53
C TRP A 144 30.60 0.78 -7.65
N LYS A 145 30.52 0.99 -6.34
CA LYS A 145 30.67 -0.06 -5.32
C LYS A 145 29.61 0.16 -4.24
N VAL A 146 29.18 -0.92 -3.60
CA VAL A 146 28.37 -0.86 -2.38
C VAL A 146 29.26 -1.02 -1.16
N ARG A 147 28.94 -0.30 -0.09
CA ARG A 147 29.55 -0.41 1.24
C ARG A 147 28.47 -0.68 2.28
N ALA A 148 28.67 -1.69 3.12
CA ALA A 148 27.86 -1.88 4.32
C ALA A 148 28.27 -0.85 5.38
N VAL A 149 27.33 -0.05 5.88
CA VAL A 149 27.63 1.06 6.82
C VAL A 149 27.08 0.80 8.21
N GLY A 150 25.77 0.55 8.31
CA GLY A 150 25.08 0.29 9.58
C GLY A 150 25.34 1.35 10.65
N GLN A 151 25.37 2.63 10.27
CA GLN A 151 25.59 3.72 11.23
C GLN A 151 24.24 4.22 11.75
N GLY A 152 23.94 3.91 13.00
CA GLY A 152 22.74 4.37 13.66
C GLY A 152 22.86 5.78 14.26
N TYR A 153 21.73 6.45 14.42
CA TYR A 153 21.58 7.78 14.99
C TYR A 153 20.49 7.77 16.06
N ALA A 154 20.88 8.01 17.33
CA ALA A 154 19.95 8.14 18.45
C ALA A 154 19.08 9.38 18.36
N GLY A 155 19.60 10.47 17.79
CA GLY A 155 18.85 11.70 17.52
C GLY A 155 17.98 11.64 16.25
N GLY A 156 17.72 10.44 15.72
CA GLY A 156 16.80 10.17 14.61
C GLY A 156 17.17 10.81 13.28
N LEU A 157 16.16 10.93 12.42
CA LEU A 157 16.31 11.41 11.05
C LEU A 157 16.92 12.82 10.99
N ALA A 158 16.50 13.72 11.88
CA ALA A 158 17.04 15.09 11.94
C ALA A 158 18.55 15.11 12.17
N SER A 159 19.05 14.28 13.09
CA SER A 159 20.49 14.22 13.39
C SER A 159 21.29 13.59 12.25
N MET A 160 20.72 12.59 11.58
CA MET A 160 21.33 11.99 10.38
C MET A 160 21.42 12.98 9.23
N LEU A 161 20.33 13.69 8.91
CA LEU A 161 20.31 14.68 7.83
C LEU A 161 21.28 15.85 8.13
N ALA A 162 21.41 16.23 9.40
CA ALA A 162 22.38 17.25 9.82
C ALA A 162 23.84 16.78 9.64
N ASP A 163 24.13 15.50 9.92
CA ASP A 163 25.45 14.89 9.70
C ASP A 163 25.83 14.85 8.21
N HIS A 164 24.85 14.59 7.34
CA HIS A 164 24.99 14.73 5.89
C HIS A 164 25.11 16.20 5.41
N GLY A 165 25.07 17.18 6.32
CA GLY A 165 25.27 18.59 6.03
C GLY A 165 24.08 19.31 5.39
N ILE A 166 22.88 18.73 5.48
CA ILE A 166 21.68 19.30 4.86
C ILE A 166 21.24 20.55 5.64
N PRO A 167 21.06 21.71 4.99
CA PRO A 167 20.52 22.89 5.66
C PRO A 167 19.09 22.63 6.12
N GLN A 168 18.69 23.17 7.28
CA GLN A 168 17.34 22.99 7.84
C GLN A 168 16.96 21.50 8.04
N ALA A 169 17.94 20.64 8.34
CA ALA A 169 17.74 19.20 8.53
C ALA A 169 16.59 18.83 9.50
N ALA A 170 16.37 19.62 10.55
CA ALA A 170 15.27 19.40 11.48
C ALA A 170 13.89 19.68 10.85
N GLU A 171 13.79 20.72 10.02
CA GLU A 171 12.55 21.07 9.31
C GLU A 171 12.25 20.02 8.22
N LEU A 172 13.27 19.57 7.50
CA LEU A 172 13.13 18.48 6.52
C LEU A 172 12.75 17.15 7.19
N ALA A 173 13.36 16.80 8.32
CA ALA A 173 12.96 15.61 9.06
C ALA A 173 11.52 15.71 9.55
N ALA A 174 11.10 16.88 10.06
CA ALA A 174 9.73 17.10 10.50
C ALA A 174 8.73 17.00 9.34
N SER A 175 9.07 17.51 8.15
CA SER A 175 8.18 17.39 6.98
C SER A 175 8.10 15.95 6.45
N ILE A 176 9.19 15.19 6.54
CA ILE A 176 9.20 13.75 6.23
C ILE A 176 8.32 12.99 7.22
N ASP A 177 8.53 13.22 8.52
CA ASP A 177 7.74 12.58 9.58
C ASP A 177 6.26 12.96 9.47
N GLU A 178 5.94 14.21 9.16
CA GLU A 178 4.57 14.67 8.94
C GLU A 178 3.96 14.02 7.69
N ALA A 179 4.68 13.96 6.56
CA ALA A 179 4.19 13.31 5.34
C ALA A 179 3.94 11.81 5.58
N VAL A 180 4.81 11.15 6.35
CA VAL A 180 4.65 9.74 6.73
C VAL A 180 3.51 9.57 7.72
N ALA A 181 3.38 10.45 8.72
CA ALA A 181 2.28 10.44 9.68
C ALA A 181 0.93 10.72 8.99
N GLN A 182 0.88 11.60 8.00
CA GLN A 182 -0.30 11.83 7.16
C GLN A 182 -0.59 10.62 6.28
N GLY A 183 0.43 9.96 5.72
CA GLY A 183 0.29 8.70 4.99
C GLY A 183 -0.23 7.57 5.88
N MET A 184 0.29 7.43 7.10
CA MET A 184 -0.16 6.46 8.09
C MET A 184 -1.54 6.80 8.68
N ALA A 185 -1.86 8.08 8.90
CA ALA A 185 -3.17 8.52 9.36
C ALA A 185 -4.23 8.36 8.27
N ARG A 186 -3.89 8.52 6.99
CA ARG A 186 -4.75 8.13 5.86
C ARG A 186 -4.98 6.62 5.80
N ALA A 187 -4.03 5.83 6.31
CA ALA A 187 -4.19 4.39 6.47
C ALA A 187 -4.97 3.97 7.74
N VAL A 188 -5.20 4.87 8.72
CA VAL A 188 -5.72 4.54 10.07
C VAL A 188 -6.89 5.41 10.58
N VAL A 189 -7.22 6.59 10.04
CA VAL A 189 -8.26 7.49 10.62
C VAL A 189 -9.40 7.81 9.64
N PRO A 190 -10.68 7.49 9.99
CA PRO A 190 -11.87 7.95 9.27
C PRO A 190 -12.18 9.43 9.59
N PRO A 191 -12.87 10.18 8.71
CA PRO A 191 -13.20 11.58 8.97
C PRO A 191 -14.19 11.70 10.15
N PRO A 192 -14.13 12.79 10.95
CA PRO A 192 -15.00 12.93 12.11
C PRO A 192 -16.47 13.03 11.67
N ALA A 193 -17.32 12.19 12.25
CA ALA A 193 -18.76 12.22 12.06
C ALA A 193 -19.31 13.58 12.52
N ARG A 194 -19.86 14.38 11.59
CA ARG A 194 -20.63 15.58 11.96
C ARG A 194 -21.93 15.13 12.62
N LEU A 195 -22.02 15.30 13.94
CA LEU A 195 -23.27 15.19 14.67
C LEU A 195 -24.20 16.34 14.24
N ALA A 196 -25.12 16.05 13.33
CA ALA A 196 -26.28 16.91 13.10
C ALA A 196 -27.24 16.73 14.28
N THR A 197 -27.16 17.63 15.26
CA THR A 197 -28.21 17.80 16.27
C THR A 197 -29.47 18.29 15.58
N GLY A 198 -30.43 17.39 15.41
CA GLY A 198 -31.79 17.73 14.98
C GLY A 198 -32.61 18.26 16.14
N GLU A 199 -33.15 19.47 15.99
CA GLU A 199 -34.39 19.88 16.64
C GLU A 199 -35.42 20.16 15.55
N GLY A 200 -36.47 19.34 15.55
CA GLY A 200 -37.58 19.42 14.62
C GLY A 200 -38.80 20.14 15.21
N ALA A 201 -39.50 20.87 14.36
CA ALA A 201 -40.96 21.11 14.36
C ALA A 201 -41.25 21.87 13.04
N GLY A 202 -42.19 21.54 12.17
CA GLY A 202 -43.45 20.82 12.33
C GLY A 202 -44.57 21.66 11.70
N ARG A 203 -44.97 21.29 10.46
CA ARG A 203 -46.26 21.54 9.78
C ARG A 203 -46.63 22.95 9.28
N GLY A 204 -47.10 22.99 8.02
CA GLY A 204 -48.33 23.74 7.66
C GLY A 204 -48.34 24.47 6.30
N SER A 205 -49.02 23.88 5.32
CA SER A 205 -49.79 24.46 4.19
C SER A 205 -49.32 25.71 3.41
N ALA A 206 -49.33 25.57 2.08
CA ALA A 206 -49.40 26.62 1.04
C ALA A 206 -50.67 27.53 1.17
N PRO A 207 -50.90 28.60 0.36
CA PRO A 207 -50.22 28.99 -0.90
C PRO A 207 -49.97 30.51 -1.17
N ALA A 208 -49.20 30.76 -2.24
CA ALA A 208 -49.19 31.86 -3.23
C ALA A 208 -49.53 33.32 -2.84
N ALA A 209 -48.61 34.26 -3.17
CA ALA A 209 -48.92 35.53 -3.83
C ALA A 209 -47.67 36.19 -4.47
N ASP A 210 -47.90 36.76 -5.66
CA ASP A 210 -47.06 37.67 -6.45
C ASP A 210 -46.35 38.77 -5.64
N VAL A 211 -45.13 39.16 -6.05
CA VAL A 211 -44.80 40.55 -6.45
C VAL A 211 -43.67 40.53 -7.49
N ARG A 212 -43.96 41.16 -8.64
CA ARG A 212 -43.00 41.58 -9.66
C ARG A 212 -42.18 42.78 -9.18
N GLY A 213 -40.92 42.84 -9.61
CA GLY A 213 -40.44 44.05 -10.27
C GLY A 213 -39.25 44.80 -9.66
N SER A 214 -38.24 44.95 -10.52
CA SER A 214 -37.42 46.15 -10.77
C SER A 214 -35.95 46.08 -10.37
N ALA A 215 -35.15 46.05 -11.44
CA ALA A 215 -33.80 46.56 -11.58
C ALA A 215 -33.68 48.04 -11.13
N ALA A 216 -32.48 48.45 -10.69
CA ALA A 216 -31.53 49.25 -11.48
C ALA A 216 -30.41 49.87 -10.63
N ASP A 217 -29.19 49.79 -11.17
CA ASP A 217 -28.10 50.77 -11.20
C ASP A 217 -27.58 51.50 -9.95
N GLY A 218 -26.26 51.37 -9.73
CA GLY A 218 -25.38 52.49 -10.11
C GLY A 218 -24.51 53.15 -9.02
N ARG A 219 -23.17 53.00 -9.21
CA ARG A 219 -22.09 54.00 -9.04
C ARG A 219 -21.51 54.34 -7.64
N SER A 220 -20.29 53.83 -7.43
CA SER A 220 -18.99 54.52 -7.16
C SER A 220 -18.89 55.78 -6.26
N VAL A 221 -18.14 55.62 -5.14
CA VAL A 221 -16.96 56.36 -4.53
C VAL A 221 -16.72 57.85 -4.92
N PRO A 222 -16.04 58.74 -4.12
CA PRO A 222 -14.99 58.48 -3.11
C PRO A 222 -14.82 59.44 -1.87
N ASP A 223 -13.91 59.07 -0.95
CA ASP A 223 -12.64 59.79 -0.59
C ASP A 223 -12.27 59.97 0.92
N ALA A 224 -10.93 59.96 1.15
CA ALA A 224 -10.05 60.43 2.25
C ALA A 224 -10.00 59.65 3.60
N ALA A 225 -8.86 59.19 4.17
CA ALA A 225 -7.42 59.55 4.27
C ALA A 225 -7.02 60.32 5.56
N ALA A 226 -6.10 59.74 6.36
CA ALA A 226 -5.07 60.31 7.29
C ALA A 226 -4.54 59.14 8.18
N GLU A 227 -3.28 58.66 8.18
CA GLU A 227 -1.96 59.26 8.57
C GLU A 227 -2.00 59.97 9.95
N ALA A 228 -1.08 59.80 10.93
CA ALA A 228 0.27 59.24 10.97
C ALA A 228 0.79 59.05 12.43
N THR A 229 1.99 58.43 12.54
CA THR A 229 3.11 58.67 13.50
C THR A 229 3.13 58.16 14.95
N GLY A 230 4.19 57.38 15.28
CA GLY A 230 4.78 57.17 16.64
C GLY A 230 5.64 58.37 17.10
N PRO A 231 6.64 58.28 18.03
CA PRO A 231 7.45 57.11 18.43
C PRO A 231 7.89 57.01 19.94
N ASP A 232 8.76 56.03 20.22
CA ASP A 232 9.85 55.92 21.22
C ASP A 232 9.66 55.91 22.77
N GLY A 233 10.18 54.83 23.40
CA GLY A 233 11.33 54.97 24.31
C GLY A 233 11.24 54.47 25.78
N LEU A 234 12.10 53.47 26.10
CA LEU A 234 12.89 53.27 27.34
C LEU A 234 12.38 52.38 28.51
N ASP A 235 13.15 51.30 28.75
CA ASP A 235 13.38 50.50 29.98
C ASP A 235 14.29 51.27 31.00
N PRO A 236 14.72 50.77 32.21
CA PRO A 236 14.53 49.46 32.91
C PRO A 236 14.36 49.52 34.47
N THR A 237 14.31 48.35 35.15
CA THR A 237 14.95 47.91 36.44
C THR A 237 14.04 47.15 37.46
N VAL A 238 14.31 45.86 37.76
CA VAL A 238 15.08 45.21 38.87
C VAL A 238 14.22 44.75 40.09
N SER A 239 14.24 43.43 40.42
CA SER A 239 14.67 42.84 41.72
C SER A 239 14.30 41.36 41.92
N LEU A 240 15.31 40.54 42.29
CA LEU A 240 15.25 39.20 42.92
C LEU A 240 15.53 39.32 44.45
N PRO A 241 15.36 38.24 45.25
CA PRO A 241 16.52 37.48 45.78
C PRO A 241 16.31 35.94 45.79
N ALA A 242 17.29 35.06 45.46
CA ALA A 242 18.48 34.54 46.20
C ALA A 242 18.10 33.64 47.41
N GLN A 243 18.67 32.47 47.74
CA GLN A 243 20.04 31.88 47.71
C GLN A 243 19.93 30.32 47.82
N GLY A 244 20.89 29.42 47.58
CA GLY A 244 22.31 29.48 47.20
C GLY A 244 23.02 28.11 47.38
N VAL A 245 24.07 27.88 46.55
CA VAL A 245 25.42 27.25 46.77
C VAL A 245 25.53 25.81 47.33
N GLY A 246 26.41 24.89 46.90
CA GLY A 246 27.51 24.73 45.91
C GLY A 246 27.80 23.20 45.79
N GLY A 247 28.69 22.60 45.00
CA GLY A 247 29.85 23.01 44.19
C GLY A 247 30.90 21.87 44.25
N ALA A 248 31.15 21.20 43.10
CA ALA A 248 32.39 20.52 42.58
C ALA A 248 33.14 19.48 43.48
N ASP A 249 33.98 18.52 43.06
CA ASP A 249 34.52 18.02 41.78
C ASP A 249 35.25 16.66 42.03
N GLU A 250 35.71 16.02 40.95
CA GLU A 250 36.84 15.05 40.83
C GLU A 250 36.69 13.53 41.09
N ALA A 251 36.87 12.77 40.00
CA ALA A 251 37.44 11.41 39.90
C ALA A 251 38.98 11.51 39.71
N PRO A 252 39.86 10.47 39.86
CA PRO A 252 39.79 9.19 39.10
C PRO A 252 40.48 7.91 39.73
N GLY A 253 40.31 6.75 39.08
CA GLY A 253 41.42 5.77 38.90
C GLY A 253 41.30 4.30 39.38
N ARG A 254 41.07 3.39 38.41
CA ARG A 254 41.75 2.09 38.12
C ARG A 254 41.58 0.82 39.03
N GLN A 255 41.09 -0.25 38.38
CA GLN A 255 41.08 -1.71 38.67
C GLN A 255 42.49 -2.35 38.89
N PRO A 256 42.68 -3.62 39.39
CA PRO A 256 41.98 -4.87 38.96
C PRO A 256 41.85 -6.07 39.96
N GLY A 257 41.10 -7.12 39.56
CA GLY A 257 41.43 -8.53 39.88
C GLY A 257 40.39 -9.44 40.58
N GLY A 258 39.61 -10.19 39.76
CA GLY A 258 39.23 -11.62 39.88
C GLY A 258 38.73 -12.28 41.18
N ALA A 259 37.50 -12.83 41.15
CA ALA A 259 37.21 -14.26 41.41
C ALA A 259 35.71 -14.58 41.25
N SER A 260 35.44 -15.75 40.67
CA SER A 260 34.13 -16.32 40.31
C SER A 260 33.28 -16.75 41.52
N GLY A 261 31.98 -16.44 41.49
CA GLY A 261 30.93 -16.95 42.39
C GLY A 261 29.53 -16.69 41.82
N PRO A 262 28.52 -17.53 42.11
CA PRO A 262 27.24 -17.50 41.41
C PRO A 262 26.40 -16.27 41.79
N ILE A 263 25.86 -15.58 40.78
CA ILE A 263 25.09 -14.34 40.94
C ILE A 263 23.67 -14.68 41.44
N SER A 264 23.28 -14.07 42.57
CA SER A 264 21.93 -14.09 43.13
C SER A 264 21.17 -12.82 42.71
N TYR A 265 20.02 -12.98 42.06
CA TYR A 265 19.18 -11.90 41.54
C TYR A 265 18.07 -11.45 42.50
N GLN A 266 18.40 -11.10 43.74
CA GLN A 266 17.44 -10.44 44.63
C GLN A 266 17.86 -8.99 44.90
N HIS A 267 17.20 -8.04 44.23
CA HIS A 267 17.34 -6.61 44.51
C HIS A 267 16.27 -6.12 45.51
N PRO A 268 16.65 -5.44 46.60
CA PRO A 268 15.72 -4.81 47.53
C PRO A 268 15.21 -3.48 46.93
N GLY A 269 13.94 -3.42 46.54
CA GLY A 269 13.35 -2.19 46.02
C GLY A 269 11.95 -2.24 45.37
N ARG A 270 11.24 -3.38 45.37
CA ARG A 270 9.90 -3.45 44.76
C ARG A 270 8.82 -3.00 45.75
N ARG A 271 8.35 -1.76 45.62
CA ARG A 271 7.04 -1.33 46.15
C ARG A 271 5.93 -1.84 45.23
N THR A 272 5.02 -2.62 45.77
CA THR A 272 3.83 -3.16 45.11
C THR A 272 2.76 -2.08 44.98
N SER A 273 2.45 -1.63 43.77
CA SER A 273 1.14 -1.02 43.47
C SER A 273 0.14 -2.14 43.17
N THR A 274 -1.02 -2.05 43.80
CA THR A 274 -2.16 -2.96 43.66
C THR A 274 -2.68 -3.02 42.21
N PRO A 275 -3.02 -4.22 41.67
CA PRO A 275 -3.74 -4.33 40.40
C PRO A 275 -5.16 -3.76 40.51
N PRO A 276 -5.73 -3.20 39.43
CA PRO A 276 -7.16 -2.85 39.40
C PRO A 276 -8.02 -4.12 39.42
N GLU A 277 -9.21 -4.00 39.99
CA GLU A 277 -10.18 -5.06 40.22
C GLU A 277 -10.71 -5.64 38.89
N PRO A 278 -10.86 -6.97 38.74
CA PRO A 278 -11.37 -7.57 37.52
C PRO A 278 -12.88 -7.31 37.35
N ALA A 279 -13.28 -6.99 36.12
CA ALA A 279 -14.68 -6.88 35.70
C ALA A 279 -15.44 -8.23 35.86
N PRO A 280 -16.77 -8.22 36.06
CA PRO A 280 -17.53 -9.42 36.39
C PRO A 280 -17.47 -10.47 35.27
N ALA A 281 -17.19 -11.72 35.66
CA ALA A 281 -17.10 -12.86 34.76
C ALA A 281 -18.46 -13.17 34.11
N ALA A 282 -18.45 -13.38 32.79
CA ALA A 282 -19.57 -13.95 32.05
C ALA A 282 -19.85 -15.39 32.55
N PRO A 283 -21.12 -15.86 32.52
CA PRO A 283 -21.48 -17.18 33.02
C PRO A 283 -20.83 -18.30 32.21
N ALA A 284 -20.41 -19.36 32.91
CA ALA A 284 -19.73 -20.51 32.32
C ALA A 284 -20.62 -21.30 31.36
N ALA A 285 -20.05 -21.70 30.22
CA ALA A 285 -20.67 -22.60 29.26
C ALA A 285 -20.82 -24.03 29.83
N GLU A 286 -21.91 -24.70 29.45
CA GLU A 286 -22.22 -26.07 29.87
C GLU A 286 -21.17 -27.10 29.38
N PRO A 287 -20.88 -28.17 30.14
CA PRO A 287 -19.86 -29.16 29.75
C PRO A 287 -20.35 -30.03 28.59
N GLY A 288 -19.65 -30.02 27.45
CA GLY A 288 -19.86 -30.99 26.35
C GLY A 288 -20.03 -30.42 24.93
N ARG A 289 -19.98 -29.09 24.74
CA ARG A 289 -19.96 -28.47 23.40
C ARG A 289 -18.62 -27.77 23.15
N ALA A 290 -17.99 -28.07 22.03
CA ALA A 290 -16.84 -27.31 21.54
C ALA A 290 -17.30 -25.90 21.15
N GLY A 291 -16.85 -24.87 21.88
CA GLY A 291 -16.93 -23.48 21.43
C GLY A 291 -15.93 -23.26 20.31
N ALA A 292 -16.40 -22.68 19.20
CA ALA A 292 -15.60 -22.38 18.01
C ALA A 292 -14.48 -21.37 18.34
N PRO A 293 -13.28 -21.51 17.75
CA PRO A 293 -12.20 -20.54 17.95
C PRO A 293 -12.56 -19.23 17.25
N VAL A 294 -12.98 -18.23 18.03
CA VAL A 294 -12.83 -16.83 17.66
C VAL A 294 -11.60 -16.35 18.41
N ALA A 295 -10.48 -16.20 17.71
CA ALA A 295 -9.26 -15.70 18.31
C ALA A 295 -9.38 -14.18 18.52
N GLY A 296 -9.25 -13.76 19.78
CA GLY A 296 -8.64 -12.48 20.15
C GLY A 296 -9.58 -11.31 20.39
N ASP A 297 -9.87 -11.05 21.66
CA ASP A 297 -10.39 -9.78 22.19
C ASP A 297 -9.29 -8.70 22.14
N ALA A 298 -8.74 -8.42 20.96
CA ALA A 298 -7.77 -7.34 20.77
C ALA A 298 -8.47 -6.00 21.02
N THR A 299 -8.24 -5.40 22.18
CA THR A 299 -8.78 -4.11 22.57
C THR A 299 -8.35 -3.03 21.56
N GLY A 300 -9.31 -2.39 20.90
CA GLY A 300 -9.07 -1.21 20.06
C GLY A 300 -9.29 -1.37 18.56
N TRP A 301 -9.62 -2.57 18.05
CA TRP A 301 -9.90 -2.77 16.62
C TRP A 301 -11.38 -3.02 16.35
N THR A 302 -11.89 -2.43 15.26
CA THR A 302 -13.23 -2.70 14.75
C THR A 302 -13.32 -4.14 14.22
N MET A 303 -14.52 -4.70 14.10
CA MET A 303 -14.70 -6.02 13.46
C MET A 303 -14.17 -6.02 12.02
N ASN A 304 -14.37 -4.92 11.29
CA ASN A 304 -13.96 -4.79 9.90
C ASN A 304 -12.44 -4.85 9.74
N GLU A 305 -11.70 -4.14 10.60
CA GLU A 305 -10.23 -4.19 10.65
C GLU A 305 -9.70 -5.58 10.98
N ARG A 306 -10.34 -6.28 11.92
CA ARG A 306 -9.96 -7.65 12.26
C ARG A 306 -10.11 -8.59 11.07
N LEU A 307 -11.25 -8.56 10.38
CA LEU A 307 -11.48 -9.40 9.21
C LEU A 307 -10.49 -9.11 8.07
N TYR A 308 -10.20 -7.82 7.82
CA TYR A 308 -9.20 -7.43 6.83
C TYR A 308 -7.80 -7.97 7.19
N ASN A 309 -7.37 -7.79 8.44
CA ASN A 309 -6.06 -8.27 8.90
C ASN A 309 -6.00 -9.80 8.92
N GLN A 310 -7.11 -10.48 9.19
CA GLN A 310 -7.19 -11.95 9.10
C GLN A 310 -6.99 -12.42 7.66
N VAL A 311 -7.67 -11.79 6.69
CA VAL A 311 -7.49 -12.10 5.27
C VAL A 311 -6.05 -11.87 4.82
N TRP A 312 -5.43 -10.78 5.28
CA TRP A 312 -4.02 -10.51 5.03
C TRP A 312 -3.10 -11.59 5.63
N GLY A 313 -3.35 -12.02 6.87
CA GLY A 313 -2.61 -13.10 7.52
C GLY A 313 -2.72 -14.42 6.74
N MET A 314 -3.92 -14.78 6.28
CA MET A 314 -4.12 -15.98 5.45
C MET A 314 -3.35 -15.92 4.14
N PHE A 315 -3.29 -14.74 3.50
CA PHE A 315 -2.49 -14.53 2.29
C PHE A 315 -0.99 -14.76 2.55
N GLU A 316 -0.47 -14.20 3.65
CA GLU A 316 0.94 -14.37 4.06
C GLU A 316 1.25 -15.82 4.42
N ASP A 317 0.38 -16.50 5.16
CA ASP A 317 0.58 -17.88 5.57
C ASP A 317 0.57 -18.84 4.38
N LEU A 318 -0.30 -18.61 3.39
CA LEU A 318 -0.28 -19.38 2.14
C LEU A 318 1.02 -19.15 1.35
N ALA A 319 1.46 -17.89 1.23
CA ALA A 319 2.73 -17.55 0.59
C ALA A 319 3.91 -18.26 1.28
N ARG A 320 3.94 -18.23 2.61
CA ARG A 320 5.00 -18.83 3.43
C ARG A 320 5.00 -20.36 3.33
N ALA A 321 3.82 -20.99 3.37
CA ALA A 321 3.69 -22.44 3.23
C ALA A 321 4.16 -22.92 1.85
N ALA A 322 3.77 -22.21 0.78
CA ALA A 322 4.22 -22.51 -0.57
C ALA A 322 5.74 -22.31 -0.73
N ALA A 323 6.30 -21.22 -0.18
CA ALA A 323 7.74 -20.97 -0.20
C ALA A 323 8.52 -22.10 0.49
N ALA A 324 8.09 -22.49 1.70
CA ALA A 324 8.72 -23.55 2.47
C ALA A 324 8.69 -24.90 1.73
N TYR A 325 7.56 -25.21 1.08
CA TYR A 325 7.44 -26.39 0.23
C TYR A 325 8.40 -26.34 -0.96
N ARG A 326 8.40 -25.25 -1.73
CA ARG A 326 9.27 -25.09 -2.92
C ARG A 326 10.75 -25.16 -2.56
N SER A 327 11.17 -24.49 -1.48
CA SER A 327 12.55 -24.58 -0.98
C SER A 327 12.92 -25.98 -0.51
N ALA A 328 11.98 -26.73 0.12
CA ALA A 328 12.22 -28.12 0.48
C ALA A 328 12.34 -29.02 -0.76
N VAL A 329 11.61 -28.71 -1.83
CA VAL A 329 11.74 -29.37 -3.13
C VAL A 329 13.12 -29.16 -3.72
N ASP A 330 13.53 -27.90 -3.87
CA ASP A 330 14.84 -27.52 -4.40
C ASP A 330 15.99 -28.15 -3.60
N PHE A 331 15.84 -28.21 -2.27
CA PHE A 331 16.82 -28.85 -1.39
C PHE A 331 16.96 -30.35 -1.68
N ALA A 332 15.84 -31.08 -1.84
CA ALA A 332 15.92 -32.51 -2.12
C ALA A 332 16.52 -32.77 -3.51
N GLU A 333 16.18 -31.95 -4.50
CA GLU A 333 16.75 -32.04 -5.86
C GLU A 333 18.26 -31.82 -5.84
N SER A 334 18.73 -30.73 -5.21
CA SER A 334 20.16 -30.45 -5.04
C SER A 334 20.86 -31.58 -4.29
N ARG A 335 20.21 -32.15 -3.27
CA ARG A 335 20.74 -33.27 -2.51
C ARG A 335 20.88 -34.53 -3.36
N LEU A 336 19.91 -34.83 -4.21
CA LEU A 336 19.96 -35.95 -5.15
C LEU A 336 21.11 -35.77 -6.14
N GLU A 337 21.25 -34.59 -6.74
CA GLU A 337 22.32 -34.26 -7.68
C GLU A 337 23.70 -34.50 -7.04
N GLN A 338 23.93 -33.95 -5.83
CA GLN A 338 25.18 -34.15 -5.09
C GLN A 338 25.48 -35.62 -4.79
N GLU A 339 24.47 -36.42 -4.45
CA GLU A 339 24.65 -37.84 -4.17
C GLU A 339 24.98 -38.64 -5.43
N LEU A 340 24.34 -38.32 -6.56
CA LEU A 340 24.62 -38.95 -7.86
C LEU A 340 26.03 -38.60 -8.34
N ASP A 341 26.44 -37.34 -8.21
CA ASP A 341 27.78 -36.88 -8.57
C ASP A 341 28.86 -37.58 -7.76
N ARG A 342 28.64 -37.75 -6.43
CA ARG A 342 29.56 -38.51 -5.57
C ARG A 342 29.74 -39.94 -6.07
N VAL A 343 28.64 -40.63 -6.40
CA VAL A 343 28.69 -42.01 -6.94
C VAL A 343 29.45 -42.08 -8.26
N LEU A 344 29.35 -41.06 -9.12
CA LEU A 344 30.07 -40.99 -10.39
C LEU A 344 31.56 -40.64 -10.25
N SER A 345 31.90 -39.87 -9.21
CA SER A 345 33.26 -39.41 -8.91
C SER A 345 34.15 -40.48 -8.28
N ASP A 346 33.57 -41.43 -7.54
CA ASP A 346 34.31 -42.55 -6.94
C ASP A 346 34.55 -43.68 -7.97
N PRO A 347 35.81 -43.98 -8.32
CA PRO A 347 36.15 -45.04 -9.28
C PRO A 347 35.63 -46.43 -8.89
N SER A 348 35.45 -46.70 -7.60
CA SER A 348 35.02 -47.99 -7.06
C SER A 348 33.51 -48.22 -7.13
N THR A 349 32.72 -47.15 -7.20
CA THR A 349 31.25 -47.18 -7.29
C THR A 349 30.73 -46.66 -8.63
N ARG A 350 31.58 -46.61 -9.65
CA ARG A 350 31.21 -46.03 -10.95
C ARG A 350 30.29 -46.93 -11.78
N VAL A 351 30.56 -48.25 -11.76
CA VAL A 351 29.85 -49.26 -12.56
C VAL A 351 29.70 -50.54 -11.75
N GLY A 352 28.51 -51.15 -11.78
CA GLY A 352 28.22 -52.44 -11.16
C GLY A 352 27.11 -52.39 -10.10
N PRO A 353 26.73 -53.53 -9.51
CA PRO A 353 25.56 -53.64 -8.63
C PRO A 353 25.58 -52.71 -7.40
N ALA A 354 26.77 -52.41 -6.87
CA ALA A 354 26.92 -51.48 -5.75
C ALA A 354 26.65 -50.02 -6.16
N ALA A 355 27.06 -49.63 -7.37
CA ALA A 355 26.75 -48.33 -7.96
C ALA A 355 25.25 -48.15 -8.16
N ASP A 356 24.60 -49.19 -8.69
CA ASP A 356 23.15 -49.18 -8.95
C ASP A 356 22.35 -49.14 -7.65
N ALA A 357 22.79 -49.87 -6.61
CA ALA A 357 22.20 -49.81 -5.29
C ALA A 357 22.34 -48.41 -4.65
N ALA A 358 23.51 -47.76 -4.76
CA ALA A 358 23.73 -46.42 -4.24
C ALA A 358 22.85 -45.36 -4.93
N ARG A 359 22.72 -45.43 -6.26
CA ARG A 359 21.79 -44.56 -7.02
C ARG A 359 20.33 -44.80 -6.63
N ALA A 360 19.94 -46.06 -6.45
CA ALA A 360 18.59 -46.41 -6.01
C ALA A 360 18.29 -45.86 -4.60
N GLN A 361 19.25 -45.96 -3.66
CA GLN A 361 19.12 -45.39 -2.32
C GLN A 361 19.05 -43.86 -2.34
N ALA A 362 19.85 -43.18 -3.17
CA ALA A 362 19.79 -41.73 -3.33
C ALA A 362 18.40 -41.28 -3.85
N ARG A 363 17.87 -41.98 -4.85
CA ARG A 363 16.51 -41.72 -5.37
C ARG A 363 15.42 -42.02 -4.34
N ALA A 364 15.58 -43.07 -3.54
CA ALA A 364 14.63 -43.39 -2.46
C ALA A 364 14.60 -42.28 -1.40
N ARG A 365 15.75 -41.80 -0.94
CA ARG A 365 15.85 -40.67 0.01
C ARG A 365 15.27 -39.38 -0.56
N HIS A 366 15.51 -39.10 -1.84
CA HIS A 366 14.85 -37.98 -2.52
C HIS A 366 13.32 -38.11 -2.47
N GLY A 367 12.79 -39.31 -2.78
CA GLY A 367 11.36 -39.60 -2.65
C GLY A 367 10.82 -39.36 -1.24
N GLU A 368 11.53 -39.84 -0.21
CA GLU A 368 11.14 -39.63 1.19
C GLU A 368 11.10 -38.13 1.57
N LEU A 369 12.07 -37.34 1.11
CA LEU A 369 12.09 -35.90 1.34
C LEU A 369 10.94 -35.18 0.61
N MET A 370 10.64 -35.58 -0.62
CA MET A 370 9.49 -35.07 -1.38
C MET A 370 8.16 -35.37 -0.68
N ASP A 371 7.98 -36.61 -0.24
CA ASP A 371 6.77 -37.05 0.44
C ASP A 371 6.60 -36.30 1.77
N GLN A 372 7.69 -36.09 2.51
CA GLN A 372 7.68 -35.32 3.75
C GLN A 372 7.33 -33.84 3.50
N ALA A 373 7.95 -33.20 2.50
CA ALA A 373 7.66 -31.81 2.14
C ALA A 373 6.19 -31.63 1.73
N ARG A 374 5.67 -32.56 0.91
CA ARG A 374 4.27 -32.58 0.49
C ARG A 374 3.32 -32.76 1.67
N ALA A 375 3.61 -33.69 2.58
CA ALA A 375 2.77 -33.93 3.76
C ALA A 375 2.68 -32.70 4.69
N VAL A 376 3.77 -31.94 4.84
CA VAL A 376 3.78 -30.68 5.60
C VAL A 376 2.90 -29.64 4.91
N LEU A 377 3.09 -29.44 3.61
CA LEU A 377 2.26 -28.50 2.83
C LEU A 377 0.78 -28.86 2.92
N ASP A 378 0.41 -30.12 2.68
CA ASP A 378 -1.00 -30.54 2.66
C ASP A 378 -1.68 -30.33 4.02
N ARG A 379 -0.96 -30.53 5.12
CA ARG A 379 -1.44 -30.24 6.47
C ARG A 379 -1.71 -28.75 6.64
N ASP A 380 -0.74 -27.91 6.30
CA ASP A 380 -0.82 -26.46 6.48
C ASP A 380 -1.94 -25.87 5.59
N LEU A 381 -2.06 -26.32 4.34
CA LEU A 381 -3.14 -25.93 3.45
C LEU A 381 -4.52 -26.42 3.91
N THR A 382 -4.61 -27.59 4.56
CA THR A 382 -5.88 -28.08 5.12
C THR A 382 -6.35 -27.22 6.28
N GLN A 383 -5.43 -26.83 7.16
CA GLN A 383 -5.73 -25.88 8.23
C GLN A 383 -6.20 -24.54 7.66
N LEU A 384 -5.46 -24.00 6.69
CA LEU A 384 -5.77 -22.70 6.10
C LEU A 384 -7.11 -22.70 5.33
N ALA A 385 -7.46 -23.80 4.66
CA ALA A 385 -8.76 -23.94 4.01
C ALA A 385 -9.94 -23.93 4.99
N ALA A 386 -9.80 -24.58 6.14
CA ALA A 386 -10.82 -24.54 7.18
C ALA A 386 -10.97 -23.12 7.77
N GLU A 387 -9.86 -22.41 7.93
CA GLU A 387 -9.86 -21.02 8.39
C GLU A 387 -10.54 -20.09 7.37
N ALA A 388 -10.17 -20.20 6.09
CA ALA A 388 -10.75 -19.41 5.02
C ALA A 388 -12.27 -19.62 4.90
N GLU A 389 -12.76 -20.85 5.09
CA GLU A 389 -14.20 -21.13 5.11
C GLU A 389 -14.91 -20.38 6.25
N VAL A 390 -14.36 -20.40 7.46
CA VAL A 390 -14.94 -19.68 8.60
C VAL A 390 -14.93 -18.16 8.36
N VAL A 391 -13.82 -17.63 7.85
CA VAL A 391 -13.67 -16.19 7.57
C VAL A 391 -14.64 -15.74 6.50
N GLU A 392 -14.79 -16.47 5.39
CA GLU A 392 -15.65 -16.09 4.26
C GLU A 392 -17.12 -15.87 4.70
N HIS A 393 -17.63 -16.69 5.62
CA HIS A 393 -18.98 -16.53 6.16
C HIS A 393 -19.16 -15.27 7.03
N ALA A 394 -18.08 -14.74 7.59
CA ALA A 394 -18.09 -13.55 8.44
C ALA A 394 -17.83 -12.26 7.64
N LEU A 395 -17.47 -12.35 6.36
CA LEU A 395 -17.12 -11.18 5.55
C LEU A 395 -18.34 -10.27 5.30
N PRO A 396 -18.23 -8.94 5.52
CA PRO A 396 -19.27 -7.99 5.18
C PRO A 396 -19.41 -7.84 3.66
N PRO A 397 -20.47 -7.20 3.13
CA PRO A 397 -20.70 -7.03 1.69
C PRO A 397 -19.49 -6.46 0.92
N ALA A 398 -18.71 -5.57 1.54
CA ALA A 398 -17.49 -5.03 0.94
C ALA A 398 -16.44 -6.10 0.61
N TYR A 399 -16.32 -7.13 1.44
CA TYR A 399 -15.29 -8.17 1.35
C TYR A 399 -15.84 -9.51 0.83
N ALA A 400 -17.14 -9.74 0.93
CA ALA A 400 -17.79 -11.00 0.62
C ALA A 400 -17.94 -11.23 -0.88
N ARG A 401 -17.92 -12.49 -1.32
CA ARG A 401 -18.29 -12.87 -2.69
C ARG A 401 -19.75 -12.52 -3.00
N TRP A 402 -20.09 -12.41 -4.28
CA TRP A 402 -21.47 -12.15 -4.73
C TRP A 402 -22.45 -13.28 -4.45
N ASP A 403 -21.97 -14.51 -4.25
CA ASP A 403 -22.78 -15.66 -3.84
C ASP A 403 -22.97 -15.76 -2.32
N SER A 404 -22.34 -14.88 -1.54
CA SER A 404 -22.50 -14.87 -0.09
C SER A 404 -23.95 -14.53 0.32
N PRO A 405 -24.52 -15.22 1.31
CA PRO A 405 -25.86 -14.93 1.82
C PRO A 405 -25.97 -13.52 2.43
N VAL A 406 -24.87 -12.84 2.73
CA VAL A 406 -24.86 -11.47 3.25
C VAL A 406 -25.59 -10.48 2.31
N TRP A 407 -25.64 -10.78 1.00
CA TRP A 407 -26.35 -9.96 0.02
C TRP A 407 -27.87 -10.10 0.06
N GLN A 408 -28.41 -11.17 0.63
CA GLN A 408 -29.87 -11.38 0.70
C GLN A 408 -30.55 -10.38 1.65
N GLY A 409 -29.83 -9.98 2.71
CA GLY A 409 -30.24 -8.95 3.67
C GLY A 409 -29.58 -7.60 3.44
N TYR A 410 -29.09 -7.34 2.22
CA TYR A 410 -28.36 -6.11 1.90
C TYR A 410 -29.15 -4.86 2.26
N GLN A 411 -28.44 -3.88 2.84
CA GLN A 411 -28.91 -2.53 3.11
C GLN A 411 -27.77 -1.58 2.76
N VAL A 412 -28.11 -0.39 2.26
CA VAL A 412 -27.09 0.62 1.94
C VAL A 412 -26.39 1.03 3.24
N PRO A 413 -25.05 0.98 3.30
CA PRO A 413 -24.32 1.27 4.52
C PRO A 413 -24.37 2.75 4.87
N LEU A 414 -24.20 3.05 6.16
CA LEU A 414 -24.10 4.43 6.67
C LEU A 414 -22.66 4.94 6.75
N GLU A 415 -21.70 4.03 6.72
CA GLU A 415 -20.27 4.32 6.84
C GLU A 415 -19.52 3.88 5.59
N ARG A 416 -18.38 4.52 5.33
CA ARG A 416 -17.53 4.14 4.21
C ARG A 416 -16.81 2.82 4.49
N PRO A 417 -16.64 1.98 3.47
CA PRO A 417 -15.93 0.72 3.61
C PRO A 417 -14.42 1.00 3.67
N MET A 418 -13.72 0.27 4.55
CA MET A 418 -12.26 0.38 4.68
C MET A 418 -11.51 -0.24 3.50
N ALA A 419 -12.09 -1.25 2.87
CA ALA A 419 -11.49 -1.99 1.77
C ALA A 419 -12.58 -2.56 0.84
N LEU A 420 -12.17 -3.12 -0.29
CA LEU A 420 -13.03 -3.72 -1.30
C LEU A 420 -12.42 -5.03 -1.80
N ARG A 421 -13.22 -6.09 -1.96
CA ARG A 421 -12.80 -7.29 -2.68
C ARG A 421 -12.82 -7.02 -4.19
N LEU A 422 -11.66 -7.12 -4.85
CA LEU A 422 -11.57 -7.08 -6.32
C LEU A 422 -11.78 -8.46 -6.95
N GLY A 423 -11.25 -9.49 -6.30
CA GLY A 423 -11.25 -10.86 -6.78
C GLY A 423 -10.73 -11.82 -5.73
N ASP A 424 -10.26 -12.97 -6.18
CA ASP A 424 -9.65 -14.02 -5.39
C ASP A 424 -8.25 -14.33 -5.90
N LEU A 425 -7.37 -14.75 -4.99
CA LEU A 425 -6.01 -15.18 -5.27
C LEU A 425 -5.87 -16.66 -4.89
N HIS A 426 -5.22 -17.44 -5.74
CA HIS A 426 -4.81 -18.79 -5.38
C HIS A 426 -3.46 -19.16 -6.00
N LEU A 427 -2.82 -20.18 -5.42
CA LEU A 427 -1.57 -20.74 -5.90
C LEU A 427 -1.82 -22.09 -6.61
N PRO A 428 -0.92 -22.52 -7.51
CA PRO A 428 -1.08 -23.78 -8.26
C PRO A 428 -1.07 -25.01 -7.36
N GLU A 429 -0.45 -24.94 -6.18
CA GLU A 429 -0.41 -26.00 -5.18
C GLU A 429 -1.82 -26.41 -4.71
N ARG A 430 -2.76 -25.47 -4.65
CA ARG A 430 -4.15 -25.72 -4.22
C ARG A 430 -5.12 -24.67 -4.76
N LYS A 431 -5.77 -24.99 -5.88
CA LYS A 431 -6.68 -24.08 -6.61
C LYS A 431 -8.04 -23.86 -5.95
N ASP A 432 -8.47 -24.78 -5.09
CA ASP A 432 -9.71 -24.67 -4.31
C ASP A 432 -9.56 -23.71 -3.12
N LEU A 433 -8.33 -23.45 -2.65
CA LEU A 433 -8.07 -22.49 -1.59
C LEU A 433 -7.91 -21.09 -2.17
N ARG A 434 -8.99 -20.31 -2.07
CA ARG A 434 -9.09 -18.94 -2.61
C ARG A 434 -9.01 -17.92 -1.49
N ILE A 435 -8.01 -17.04 -1.56
CA ILE A 435 -7.83 -15.93 -0.62
C ILE A 435 -8.42 -14.66 -1.22
N PRO A 436 -9.32 -13.93 -0.51
CA PRO A 436 -9.88 -12.69 -1.03
C PRO A 436 -8.80 -11.64 -1.33
N MET A 437 -8.78 -11.09 -2.55
CA MET A 437 -7.95 -9.94 -2.90
C MET A 437 -8.63 -8.65 -2.45
N LEU A 438 -8.24 -8.15 -1.27
CA LEU A 438 -8.78 -6.91 -0.71
C LEU A 438 -7.85 -5.71 -1.00
N VAL A 439 -8.42 -4.63 -1.53
CA VAL A 439 -7.72 -3.34 -1.70
C VAL A 439 -8.28 -2.30 -0.74
N ARG A 440 -7.41 -1.47 -0.16
CA ARG A 440 -7.82 -0.38 0.73
C ARG A 440 -8.57 0.70 -0.04
N LEU A 441 -9.50 1.35 0.65
CA LEU A 441 -10.23 2.51 0.15
C LEU A 441 -9.85 3.77 0.96
N PRO A 442 -9.77 4.95 0.33
CA PRO A 442 -9.98 5.20 -1.10
C PRO A 442 -8.91 4.51 -1.97
N LEU A 443 -9.24 4.16 -3.23
CA LEU A 443 -8.30 3.45 -4.10
C LEU A 443 -7.06 4.31 -4.35
N GLU A 444 -5.89 3.84 -3.92
CA GLU A 444 -4.63 4.57 -4.12
C GLU A 444 -4.16 4.54 -5.57
N ARG A 445 -4.56 3.50 -6.29
CA ARG A 445 -4.27 3.29 -7.71
C ARG A 445 -5.57 3.03 -8.44
N GLY A 446 -5.73 3.66 -9.60
CA GLY A 446 -6.79 3.27 -10.52
C GLY A 446 -6.61 1.82 -10.99
N LEU A 447 -7.65 1.26 -11.59
CA LEU A 447 -7.63 -0.09 -12.12
C LEU A 447 -7.43 -0.06 -13.63
N TRP A 448 -6.68 -1.03 -14.14
CA TRP A 448 -6.66 -1.38 -15.54
C TRP A 448 -7.18 -2.80 -15.69
N ILE A 449 -8.38 -2.93 -16.25
CA ILE A 449 -8.96 -4.21 -16.63
C ILE A 449 -8.49 -4.51 -18.04
N ASP A 450 -7.59 -5.49 -18.15
CA ASP A 450 -6.96 -5.86 -19.40
C ASP A 450 -7.95 -6.58 -20.32
N SER A 451 -8.34 -5.93 -21.41
CA SER A 451 -9.22 -6.52 -22.43
C SER A 451 -8.46 -7.17 -23.58
N GLY A 452 -7.13 -7.20 -23.50
CA GLY A 452 -6.25 -7.86 -24.45
C GLY A 452 -6.03 -9.34 -24.15
N ARG A 453 -5.32 -10.04 -25.05
CA ARG A 453 -4.97 -11.44 -24.84
C ARG A 453 -3.86 -11.54 -23.79
N SER A 454 -4.15 -12.14 -22.63
CA SER A 454 -3.14 -12.40 -21.61
C SER A 454 -2.16 -13.48 -22.08
N SER A 455 -0.89 -13.32 -21.72
CA SER A 455 0.22 -14.21 -22.13
C SER A 455 0.50 -15.33 -21.12
N GLY A 456 -0.15 -15.32 -19.94
CA GLY A 456 0.17 -16.19 -18.79
C GLY A 456 -0.68 -17.46 -18.67
N GLY A 457 -2.00 -17.39 -18.85
CA GLY A 457 -2.89 -18.54 -18.63
C GLY A 457 -3.31 -19.35 -19.88
N VAL A 458 -3.33 -20.69 -19.76
CA VAL A 458 -3.86 -21.63 -20.79
C VAL A 458 -5.34 -21.37 -21.10
N ASP A 459 -6.12 -20.95 -20.09
CA ASP A 459 -7.54 -20.66 -20.23
C ASP A 459 -7.80 -19.30 -20.92
N ALA A 460 -6.97 -18.28 -20.64
CA ALA A 460 -7.09 -16.96 -21.28
C ALA A 460 -6.75 -16.99 -22.77
N ALA A 461 -5.86 -17.89 -23.20
CA ALA A 461 -5.49 -18.06 -24.61
C ALA A 461 -6.62 -18.63 -25.49
N LEU A 462 -7.62 -19.29 -24.89
CA LEU A 462 -8.73 -19.96 -25.59
C LEU A 462 -9.94 -19.04 -25.81
N VAL A 463 -10.01 -17.89 -25.14
CA VAL A 463 -11.13 -16.95 -25.25
C VAL A 463 -10.96 -16.04 -26.47
N ASP A 464 -12.05 -15.85 -27.22
CA ASP A 464 -12.07 -14.91 -28.34
C ASP A 464 -11.88 -13.46 -27.85
N SER A 465 -11.24 -12.62 -28.67
CA SER A 465 -10.93 -11.23 -28.31
C SER A 465 -12.19 -10.38 -28.06
N ALA A 466 -13.28 -10.63 -28.79
CA ALA A 466 -14.55 -9.95 -28.57
C ALA A 466 -15.19 -10.36 -27.24
N GLU A 467 -15.08 -11.64 -26.89
CA GLU A 467 -15.57 -12.17 -25.61
C GLU A 467 -14.75 -11.63 -24.43
N LEU A 468 -13.42 -11.55 -24.54
CA LEU A 468 -12.58 -10.92 -23.52
C LEU A 468 -12.95 -9.46 -23.26
N ARG A 469 -13.21 -8.67 -24.31
CA ARG A 469 -13.69 -7.29 -24.18
C ARG A 469 -15.03 -7.22 -23.46
N ARG A 470 -15.97 -8.11 -23.80
CA ARG A 470 -17.27 -8.20 -23.11
C ARG A 470 -17.10 -8.52 -21.62
N LEU A 471 -16.28 -9.52 -21.29
CA LEU A 471 -15.99 -9.89 -19.91
C LEU A 471 -15.26 -8.77 -19.13
N ALA A 472 -14.40 -7.99 -19.79
CA ALA A 472 -13.73 -6.84 -19.19
C ALA A 472 -14.72 -5.73 -18.81
N VAL A 473 -15.69 -5.45 -19.68
CA VAL A 473 -16.78 -4.52 -19.37
C VAL A 473 -17.65 -5.07 -18.23
N ASP A 474 -18.04 -6.35 -18.27
CA ASP A 474 -18.84 -6.98 -17.21
C ASP A 474 -18.10 -6.92 -15.86
N CYS A 475 -16.78 -7.13 -15.84
CA CYS A 475 -15.94 -6.99 -14.66
C CYS A 475 -15.93 -5.54 -14.14
N ALA A 476 -15.74 -4.54 -15.02
CA ALA A 476 -15.80 -3.13 -14.63
C ALA A 476 -17.14 -2.75 -14.01
N VAL A 477 -18.25 -3.20 -14.61
CA VAL A 477 -19.60 -2.97 -14.10
C VAL A 477 -19.78 -3.64 -12.74
N ALA A 478 -19.33 -4.89 -12.57
CA ALA A 478 -19.39 -5.58 -11.28
C ALA A 478 -18.65 -4.81 -10.17
N GLN A 479 -17.45 -4.27 -10.46
CA GLN A 479 -16.70 -3.44 -9.50
C GLN A 479 -17.40 -2.12 -9.21
N ALA A 480 -17.94 -1.44 -10.22
CA ALA A 480 -18.69 -0.20 -10.06
C ALA A 480 -19.96 -0.40 -9.23
N VAL A 481 -20.72 -1.47 -9.47
CA VAL A 481 -21.90 -1.82 -8.67
C VAL A 481 -21.50 -2.11 -7.23
N ARG A 482 -20.40 -2.87 -7.01
CA ARG A 482 -19.92 -3.15 -5.66
C ARG A 482 -19.58 -1.85 -4.94
N LEU A 483 -18.77 -0.98 -5.53
CA LEU A 483 -18.40 0.33 -4.96
C LEU A 483 -19.63 1.15 -4.60
N LEU A 484 -20.61 1.26 -5.51
CA LEU A 484 -21.86 1.96 -5.24
C LEU A 484 -22.68 1.31 -4.11
N ALA A 485 -22.67 -0.01 -4.00
CA ALA A 485 -23.39 -0.73 -2.97
C ALA A 485 -22.74 -0.62 -1.58
N VAL A 486 -21.42 -0.46 -1.53
CA VAL A 486 -20.70 -0.48 -0.26
C VAL A 486 -20.42 0.92 0.29
N HIS A 487 -20.81 1.98 -0.41
CA HIS A 487 -20.72 3.38 0.05
C HIS A 487 -22.07 3.93 0.52
N PRO A 488 -22.05 4.93 1.42
CA PRO A 488 -23.25 5.68 1.76
C PRO A 488 -23.92 6.32 0.55
N VAL A 489 -25.24 6.52 0.63
CA VAL A 489 -26.01 7.14 -0.44
C VAL A 489 -25.48 8.55 -0.71
N GLY A 490 -24.99 8.78 -1.93
CA GLY A 490 -24.49 10.09 -2.35
C GLY A 490 -22.99 10.32 -2.14
N ASP A 491 -22.29 9.42 -1.42
CA ASP A 491 -20.85 9.55 -1.18
C ASP A 491 -20.00 9.09 -2.37
N TYR A 492 -20.61 8.43 -3.36
CA TYR A 492 -19.91 7.87 -4.52
C TYR A 492 -20.71 8.07 -5.82
N THR A 493 -20.09 8.68 -6.82
CA THR A 493 -20.66 9.01 -8.14
C THR A 493 -19.86 8.31 -9.24
N VAL A 494 -20.55 7.74 -10.24
CA VAL A 494 -19.91 7.05 -11.37
C VAL A 494 -20.13 7.86 -12.65
N HIS A 495 -19.05 8.05 -13.41
CA HIS A 495 -19.00 8.61 -14.75
C HIS A 495 -18.54 7.53 -15.71
N VAL A 496 -19.05 7.56 -16.94
CA VAL A 496 -18.67 6.58 -17.97
C VAL A 496 -18.32 7.30 -19.25
N ILE A 497 -17.17 6.95 -19.83
CA ILE A 497 -16.77 7.29 -21.19
C ILE A 497 -16.83 6.01 -22.01
N ASP A 498 -17.67 5.98 -23.04
CA ASP A 498 -17.84 4.86 -23.96
C ASP A 498 -18.03 5.39 -25.39
N PRO A 499 -16.94 5.81 -26.07
CA PRO A 499 -17.05 6.63 -27.26
C PRO A 499 -17.73 5.94 -28.43
N ALA A 500 -17.53 4.62 -28.60
CA ALA A 500 -18.22 3.81 -29.59
C ALA A 500 -19.56 3.21 -29.13
N GLY A 501 -19.92 3.35 -27.84
CA GLY A 501 -21.14 2.75 -27.28
C GLY A 501 -21.08 1.22 -27.16
N SER A 502 -19.89 0.63 -27.12
CA SER A 502 -19.72 -0.83 -27.16
C SER A 502 -20.10 -1.51 -25.84
N ALA A 503 -20.13 -0.77 -24.73
CA ALA A 503 -20.52 -1.25 -23.41
C ALA A 503 -22.02 -1.10 -23.09
N GLY A 504 -22.83 -0.59 -24.03
CA GLY A 504 -24.23 -0.22 -23.78
C GLY A 504 -25.09 -1.30 -23.10
N THR A 505 -24.97 -2.56 -23.51
CA THR A 505 -25.73 -3.67 -22.92
C THR A 505 -25.36 -3.93 -21.46
N ALA A 506 -24.07 -3.89 -21.13
CA ALA A 506 -23.58 -4.13 -19.77
C ALA A 506 -23.85 -2.93 -18.84
N LEU A 507 -23.86 -1.72 -19.39
CA LEU A 507 -24.14 -0.48 -18.67
C LEU A 507 -25.64 -0.22 -18.46
N ALA A 508 -26.52 -0.83 -19.27
CA ALA A 508 -27.96 -0.59 -19.22
C ALA A 508 -28.58 -0.72 -17.82
N PRO A 509 -28.26 -1.72 -16.99
CA PRO A 509 -28.81 -1.82 -15.63
C PRO A 509 -28.43 -0.64 -14.73
N LEU A 510 -27.24 -0.08 -14.90
CA LEU A 510 -26.79 1.09 -14.12
C LEU A 510 -27.65 2.32 -14.44
N LEU A 511 -28.03 2.50 -15.70
CA LEU A 511 -28.93 3.58 -16.13
C LEU A 511 -30.37 3.30 -15.68
N GLU A 512 -30.88 2.09 -15.92
CA GLU A 512 -32.26 1.69 -15.61
C GLU A 512 -32.60 1.91 -14.13
N TYR A 513 -31.68 1.55 -13.23
CA TYR A 513 -31.91 1.69 -11.80
C TYR A 513 -31.49 3.05 -11.23
N GLY A 514 -30.95 3.96 -12.04
CA GLY A 514 -30.55 5.31 -11.60
C GLY A 514 -29.22 5.34 -10.83
N ALA A 515 -28.36 4.35 -11.04
CA ALA A 515 -27.01 4.32 -10.50
C ALA A 515 -26.03 5.20 -11.29
N LEU A 516 -26.29 5.36 -12.60
CA LEU A 516 -25.69 6.40 -13.44
C LEU A 516 -26.67 7.56 -13.60
N LYS A 517 -26.21 8.78 -13.30
CA LYS A 517 -27.00 10.01 -13.44
C LYS A 517 -27.12 10.49 -14.88
N GLU A 518 -26.06 10.29 -15.64
CA GLU A 518 -25.92 10.76 -17.03
C GLU A 518 -25.71 9.56 -17.96
N GLN A 519 -26.06 9.73 -19.24
CA GLN A 519 -25.70 8.76 -20.27
C GLN A 519 -24.18 8.66 -20.41
N PRO A 520 -23.62 7.48 -20.74
CA PRO A 520 -22.21 7.35 -21.06
C PRO A 520 -21.79 8.36 -22.13
N ALA A 521 -20.66 9.00 -21.90
CA ALA A 521 -20.14 10.01 -22.81
C ALA A 521 -19.69 9.34 -24.12
N ALA A 522 -20.37 9.69 -25.21
CA ALA A 522 -20.14 9.16 -26.54
C ALA A 522 -19.36 10.14 -27.43
N GLY A 523 -18.55 9.59 -28.34
CA GLY A 523 -17.70 10.36 -29.26
C GLY A 523 -16.65 11.26 -28.58
N ALA A 524 -15.82 11.91 -29.40
CA ALA A 524 -14.70 12.73 -28.92
C ALA A 524 -15.12 13.97 -28.10
N GLN A 525 -16.30 14.54 -28.41
CA GLN A 525 -16.83 15.68 -27.66
C GLN A 525 -17.22 15.27 -26.24
N GLY A 526 -17.93 14.15 -26.07
CA GLY A 526 -18.30 13.63 -24.76
C GLY A 526 -17.08 13.28 -23.91
N VAL A 527 -16.08 12.63 -24.51
CA VAL A 527 -14.78 12.35 -23.88
C VAL A 527 -14.16 13.64 -23.33
N SER A 528 -14.04 14.66 -24.18
CA SER A 528 -13.42 15.94 -23.81
C SER A 528 -14.17 16.66 -22.68
N GLU A 529 -15.50 16.62 -22.70
CA GLU A 529 -16.36 17.27 -21.70
C GLU A 529 -16.20 16.62 -20.31
N VAL A 530 -16.30 15.29 -20.23
CA VAL A 530 -16.15 14.56 -18.96
C VAL A 530 -14.76 14.73 -18.38
N LEU A 531 -13.72 14.60 -19.21
CA LEU A 531 -12.34 14.77 -18.75
C LEU A 531 -12.07 16.21 -18.28
N ALA A 532 -12.54 17.23 -19.03
CA ALA A 532 -12.39 18.62 -18.60
C ALA A 532 -13.11 18.92 -17.28
N ARG A 533 -14.32 18.36 -17.09
CA ARG A 533 -15.11 18.50 -15.85
C ARG A 533 -14.38 17.89 -14.65
N LEU A 534 -13.86 16.67 -14.80
CA LEU A 534 -13.14 15.98 -13.73
C LEU A 534 -11.77 16.61 -13.46
N THR A 535 -11.02 17.04 -14.47
CA THR A 535 -9.76 17.78 -14.28
C THR A 535 -10.01 19.07 -13.49
N ARG A 536 -11.03 19.87 -13.87
CA ARG A 536 -11.41 21.08 -13.13
C ARG A 536 -11.74 20.77 -11.67
N ARG A 537 -12.47 19.67 -11.41
CA ARG A 537 -12.78 19.24 -10.03
C ARG A 537 -11.50 18.95 -9.26
N VAL A 538 -10.57 18.17 -9.83
CA VAL A 538 -9.30 17.83 -9.17
C VAL A 538 -8.54 19.10 -8.80
N ASP A 539 -8.37 20.04 -9.76
CA ASP A 539 -7.66 21.29 -9.51
C ASP A 539 -8.29 22.11 -8.37
N LEU A 540 -9.62 22.26 -8.37
CA LEU A 540 -10.35 23.03 -7.36
C LEU A 540 -10.26 22.37 -5.97
N VAL A 541 -10.47 21.06 -5.88
CA VAL A 541 -10.41 20.34 -4.60
C VAL A 541 -8.99 20.31 -4.06
N GLN A 542 -7.98 20.09 -4.91
CA GLN A 542 -6.58 20.17 -4.49
C GLN A 542 -6.21 21.56 -3.98
N MET A 543 -6.66 22.62 -4.64
CA MET A 543 -6.42 23.99 -4.19
C MET A 543 -7.10 24.27 -2.84
N ALA A 544 -8.33 23.80 -2.65
CA ALA A 544 -9.07 23.94 -1.40
C ALA A 544 -8.39 23.17 -0.26
N VAL A 545 -7.94 21.94 -0.50
CA VAL A 545 -7.21 21.13 0.48
C VAL A 545 -5.88 21.78 0.85
N ARG A 546 -5.09 22.21 -0.14
CA ARG A 546 -3.79 22.87 0.10
C ARG A 546 -3.90 24.19 0.86
N SER A 547 -5.00 24.92 0.68
CA SER A 547 -5.25 26.19 1.39
C SER A 547 -6.02 26.02 2.71
N GLY A 548 -6.41 24.79 3.07
CA GLY A 548 -7.26 24.53 4.23
C GLY A 548 -8.68 25.10 4.12
N ALA A 549 -9.12 25.48 2.91
CA ALA A 549 -10.38 26.16 2.65
C ALA A 549 -11.40 25.24 1.95
N VAL A 550 -11.62 24.05 2.51
CA VAL A 550 -12.55 23.06 1.94
C VAL A 550 -14.00 23.57 1.90
N ASP A 551 -14.39 24.38 2.88
CA ASP A 551 -15.72 25.02 2.94
C ASP A 551 -15.91 26.13 1.90
N ALA A 552 -14.83 26.56 1.22
CA ALA A 552 -14.87 27.57 0.15
C ALA A 552 -15.01 26.95 -1.24
N LEU A 553 -15.21 25.62 -1.33
CA LEU A 553 -15.50 24.98 -2.61
C LEU A 553 -16.76 25.57 -3.24
N PRO A 554 -16.76 25.82 -4.57
CA PRO A 554 -17.95 26.27 -5.26
C PRO A 554 -19.13 25.29 -5.05
N PRO A 555 -20.38 25.77 -4.89
CA PRO A 555 -21.53 24.93 -4.57
C PRO A 555 -21.89 23.95 -5.69
N ASP A 556 -21.38 24.15 -6.92
CA ASP A 556 -21.51 23.23 -8.04
C ASP A 556 -20.52 22.03 -7.99
N VAL A 557 -19.55 22.04 -7.08
CA VAL A 557 -18.56 20.97 -6.97
C VAL A 557 -19.12 19.82 -6.12
N ASP A 558 -19.32 18.67 -6.78
CA ASP A 558 -19.70 17.43 -6.10
C ASP A 558 -18.56 16.93 -5.19
N THR A 559 -18.82 16.89 -3.90
CA THR A 559 -17.90 16.42 -2.86
C THR A 559 -17.85 14.91 -2.73
N ALA A 560 -18.75 14.18 -3.41
CA ALA A 560 -18.69 12.73 -3.48
C ALA A 560 -17.36 12.27 -4.10
N GLU A 561 -16.93 11.06 -3.75
CA GLU A 561 -15.90 10.37 -4.51
C GLU A 561 -16.43 10.04 -5.91
N GLN A 562 -15.54 10.11 -6.90
CA GLN A 562 -15.87 10.01 -8.30
C GLN A 562 -15.16 8.80 -8.88
N LEU A 563 -15.88 7.93 -9.57
CA LEU A 563 -15.32 6.83 -10.35
C LEU A 563 -15.50 7.14 -11.83
N LEU A 564 -14.41 7.21 -12.58
CA LEU A 564 -14.43 7.33 -14.03
C LEU A 564 -14.16 5.95 -14.64
N LEU A 565 -15.19 5.35 -15.24
CA LEU A 565 -15.06 4.17 -16.09
C LEU A 565 -14.74 4.62 -17.52
N VAL A 566 -13.59 4.21 -18.03
CA VAL A 566 -13.18 4.49 -19.42
C VAL A 566 -13.18 3.19 -20.20
N ASN A 567 -14.11 3.09 -21.15
CA ASN A 567 -14.19 1.99 -22.09
C ASN A 567 -13.65 2.42 -23.47
N ASP A 568 -13.27 1.41 -24.27
CA ASP A 568 -12.94 1.56 -25.69
C ASP A 568 -11.76 2.49 -25.98
N PHE A 569 -10.87 2.68 -25.00
CA PHE A 569 -9.61 3.39 -25.23
C PHE A 569 -8.75 2.59 -26.22
N PRO A 570 -8.15 3.22 -27.26
CA PRO A 570 -8.00 4.66 -27.48
C PRO A 570 -9.03 5.33 -28.40
N HIS A 571 -10.11 4.65 -28.79
CA HIS A 571 -11.10 5.23 -29.71
C HIS A 571 -11.76 6.48 -29.11
N GLY A 572 -11.80 7.58 -29.88
CA GLY A 572 -12.37 8.85 -29.43
C GLY A 572 -11.46 9.70 -28.54
N PHE A 573 -10.22 9.29 -28.27
CA PHE A 573 -9.25 10.05 -27.47
C PHE A 573 -8.22 10.77 -28.35
N ASP A 574 -8.14 12.09 -28.21
CA ASP A 574 -7.06 12.89 -28.78
C ASP A 574 -5.89 13.06 -27.78
N ASP A 575 -4.78 13.68 -28.21
CA ASP A 575 -3.58 13.86 -27.38
C ASP A 575 -3.86 14.65 -26.09
N ARG A 576 -4.81 15.58 -26.15
CA ARG A 576 -5.23 16.37 -24.98
C ARG A 576 -5.99 15.48 -23.99
N ALA A 577 -6.95 14.68 -24.45
CA ALA A 577 -7.69 13.73 -23.64
C ALA A 577 -6.75 12.71 -22.97
N VAL A 578 -5.76 12.21 -23.71
CA VAL A 578 -4.71 11.33 -23.15
C VAL A 578 -3.92 12.01 -22.05
N THR A 579 -3.55 13.28 -22.23
CA THR A 579 -2.83 14.07 -21.23
C THR A 579 -3.69 14.26 -19.97
N GLN A 580 -4.99 14.54 -20.13
CA GLN A 580 -5.93 14.66 -19.01
C GLN A 580 -6.16 13.34 -18.29
N LEU A 581 -6.27 12.21 -19.01
CA LEU A 581 -6.37 10.88 -18.40
C LEU A 581 -5.15 10.57 -17.53
N ARG A 582 -3.94 10.88 -18.01
CA ARG A 582 -2.71 10.72 -17.23
C ARG A 582 -2.73 11.57 -15.95
N TYR A 583 -3.09 12.84 -16.09
CA TYR A 583 -3.24 13.72 -14.94
C TYR A 583 -4.26 13.18 -13.92
N LEU A 584 -5.43 12.71 -14.38
CA LEU A 584 -6.44 12.11 -13.50
C LEU A 584 -5.95 10.83 -12.82
N ALA A 585 -5.17 9.99 -13.52
CA ALA A 585 -4.60 8.78 -12.93
C ALA A 585 -3.57 9.10 -11.82
N ASP A 586 -2.78 10.17 -12.00
CA ASP A 586 -1.71 10.53 -11.07
C ASP A 586 -2.21 11.40 -9.89
N GLU A 587 -3.08 12.37 -10.17
CA GLU A 587 -3.50 13.42 -9.21
C GLU A 587 -4.92 13.22 -8.66
N GLY A 588 -5.75 12.46 -9.38
CA GLY A 588 -7.15 12.20 -9.03
C GLY A 588 -7.35 11.46 -7.71
N PRO A 589 -6.64 10.34 -7.44
CA PRO A 589 -6.84 9.53 -6.23
C PRO A 589 -6.73 10.34 -4.93
N ALA A 590 -5.79 11.29 -4.87
CA ALA A 590 -5.55 12.14 -3.71
C ALA A 590 -6.74 13.03 -3.32
N VAL A 591 -7.68 13.23 -4.24
CA VAL A 591 -8.90 14.04 -4.05
C VAL A 591 -10.18 13.28 -4.42
N GLY A 592 -10.11 11.94 -4.36
CA GLY A 592 -11.27 11.06 -4.53
C GLY A 592 -11.78 10.98 -5.98
N VAL A 593 -10.90 11.07 -6.98
CA VAL A 593 -11.23 10.71 -8.38
C VAL A 593 -10.47 9.44 -8.75
N HIS A 594 -11.20 8.36 -8.93
CA HIS A 594 -10.68 7.02 -9.21
C HIS A 594 -10.89 6.67 -10.68
N LEU A 595 -9.87 6.12 -11.31
CA LEU A 595 -9.91 5.73 -12.71
C LEU A 595 -10.01 4.20 -12.85
N VAL A 596 -10.91 3.73 -13.71
CA VAL A 596 -10.94 2.34 -14.17
C VAL A 596 -10.87 2.36 -15.69
N MET A 597 -9.74 1.88 -16.22
CA MET A 597 -9.50 1.74 -17.66
C MET A 597 -9.86 0.32 -18.10
N ILE A 598 -10.70 0.19 -19.11
CA ILE A 598 -10.96 -1.05 -19.84
C ILE A 598 -10.26 -0.89 -21.18
N ALA A 599 -9.13 -1.55 -21.33
CA ALA A 599 -8.28 -1.34 -22.50
C ALA A 599 -7.38 -2.54 -22.78
N ASP A 600 -7.07 -2.73 -24.06
CA ASP A 600 -5.97 -3.57 -24.52
C ASP A 600 -4.75 -2.66 -24.70
N ARG A 601 -3.64 -2.99 -24.03
CA ARG A 601 -2.40 -2.23 -24.17
C ARG A 601 -1.89 -2.24 -25.61
N ASP A 602 -2.19 -3.30 -26.37
CA ASP A 602 -1.74 -3.44 -27.75
C ASP A 602 -2.45 -2.47 -28.70
N ASP A 603 -3.73 -2.18 -28.46
CA ASP A 603 -4.49 -1.18 -29.22
C ASP A 603 -3.91 0.23 -29.03
N ALA A 604 -3.31 0.48 -27.88
CA ALA A 604 -2.73 1.77 -27.52
C ALA A 604 -1.25 1.93 -27.93
N ARG A 605 -0.64 0.94 -28.60
CA ARG A 605 0.77 0.98 -29.02
C ARG A 605 1.12 2.18 -29.91
N ALA A 606 0.15 2.73 -30.63
CA ALA A 606 0.35 3.91 -31.48
C ALA A 606 0.82 5.16 -30.71
N TYR A 607 0.47 5.28 -29.42
CA TYR A 607 0.96 6.36 -28.55
C TYR A 607 2.39 6.11 -28.03
N GLY A 608 2.96 4.92 -28.29
CA GLY A 608 4.32 4.57 -27.91
C GLY A 608 4.56 4.61 -26.40
N PRO A 609 5.79 4.95 -25.95
CA PRO A 609 6.17 4.89 -24.53
C PRO A 609 5.51 5.98 -23.67
N VAL A 610 4.79 6.93 -24.28
CA VAL A 610 4.08 8.02 -23.59
C VAL A 610 3.04 7.47 -22.60
N LEU A 611 2.46 6.31 -22.86
CA LEU A 611 1.47 5.68 -21.99
C LEU A 611 2.07 4.75 -20.93
N ASP A 612 3.36 4.44 -21.00
CA ASP A 612 3.97 3.55 -20.00
C ASP A 612 3.82 4.05 -18.55
N PRO A 613 3.95 5.35 -18.25
CA PRO A 613 3.66 5.86 -16.91
C PRO A 613 2.20 5.62 -16.47
N LEU A 614 1.23 5.74 -17.38
CA LEU A 614 -0.19 5.48 -17.09
C LEU A 614 -0.40 4.01 -16.75
N TRP A 615 0.13 3.09 -17.56
CA TRP A 615 0.00 1.65 -17.28
C TRP A 615 0.68 1.25 -15.97
N ARG A 616 1.78 1.91 -15.60
CA ARG A 616 2.47 1.67 -14.33
C ARG A 616 1.72 2.25 -13.13
N SER A 617 1.01 3.37 -13.27
CA SER A 617 0.24 3.96 -12.17
C SER A 617 -1.01 3.14 -11.82
N LEU A 618 -1.59 2.43 -12.79
CA LEU A 618 -2.77 1.58 -12.61
C LEU A 618 -2.45 0.15 -12.13
N LEU A 619 -3.31 -0.42 -11.30
CA LEU A 619 -3.28 -1.84 -10.92
C LEU A 619 -3.93 -2.66 -12.04
N ARG A 620 -3.15 -3.53 -12.69
CA ARG A 620 -3.67 -4.47 -13.71
C ARG A 620 -4.47 -5.58 -13.03
N VAL A 621 -5.66 -5.85 -13.56
CA VAL A 621 -6.50 -7.01 -13.25
C VAL A 621 -7.06 -7.58 -14.56
N THR A 622 -7.48 -8.84 -14.55
CA THR A 622 -7.95 -9.54 -15.76
C THR A 622 -9.43 -9.96 -15.67
N PRO A 623 -10.16 -10.01 -16.79
CA PRO A 623 -11.56 -10.45 -16.80
C PRO A 623 -11.74 -11.97 -16.71
N VAL A 624 -10.63 -12.71 -16.69
CA VAL A 624 -10.54 -14.16 -16.60
C VAL A 624 -9.37 -14.54 -15.68
N PRO A 625 -9.34 -15.77 -15.14
CA PRO A 625 -8.22 -16.25 -14.35
C PRO A 625 -6.87 -16.09 -15.07
N ASP A 626 -5.91 -15.42 -14.45
CA ASP A 626 -4.55 -15.20 -15.00
C ASP A 626 -3.52 -15.04 -13.88
N ASP A 627 -2.30 -15.53 -14.08
CA ASP A 627 -1.22 -15.64 -13.08
C ASP A 627 -0.20 -14.49 -13.14
N HIS A 628 -0.69 -13.27 -13.32
CA HIS A 628 0.15 -12.08 -13.55
C HIS A 628 0.48 -11.27 -12.29
N LEU A 629 -0.11 -11.60 -11.15
CA LEU A 629 0.16 -10.93 -9.88
C LEU A 629 1.28 -11.66 -9.15
N ALA A 630 2.18 -10.90 -8.53
CA ALA A 630 3.23 -11.46 -7.70
C ALA A 630 3.08 -10.98 -6.25
N ASP A 631 3.33 -11.86 -5.27
CA ASP A 631 3.40 -11.43 -3.87
C ASP A 631 4.66 -10.58 -3.61
N PRO A 632 4.64 -9.71 -2.58
CA PRO A 632 5.76 -8.82 -2.30
C PRO A 632 6.96 -9.51 -1.65
N TRP A 633 6.78 -10.68 -1.05
CA TRP A 633 7.77 -11.35 -0.21
C TRP A 633 8.74 -12.23 -1.01
N VAL A 634 8.17 -13.22 -1.69
CA VAL A 634 8.90 -14.26 -2.42
C VAL A 634 8.76 -14.08 -3.93
N GLY A 635 7.71 -13.37 -4.36
CA GLY A 635 7.43 -13.13 -5.77
C GLY A 635 6.81 -14.32 -6.47
N HIS A 636 6.02 -15.16 -5.76
CA HIS A 636 5.27 -16.21 -6.43
C HIS A 636 4.24 -15.60 -7.39
N ALA A 637 4.04 -16.23 -8.53
CA ALA A 637 2.93 -15.91 -9.42
C ALA A 637 1.61 -16.44 -8.81
N TRP A 638 0.67 -15.53 -8.56
CA TRP A 638 -0.66 -15.79 -8.05
C TRP A 638 -1.67 -15.71 -9.17
N THR A 639 -2.53 -16.72 -9.28
CA THR A 639 -3.68 -16.67 -10.17
C THR A 639 -4.74 -15.77 -9.54
N TYR A 640 -5.03 -14.66 -10.22
CA TYR A 640 -6.13 -13.77 -9.90
C TYR A 640 -7.40 -14.26 -10.58
N GLU A 641 -8.50 -14.38 -9.83
CA GLU A 641 -9.84 -14.69 -10.35
C GLU A 641 -10.79 -13.52 -10.06
N PRO A 642 -11.48 -12.96 -11.09
CA PRO A 642 -12.31 -11.77 -10.91
C PRO A 642 -13.56 -12.04 -10.06
N SER A 643 -13.95 -11.07 -9.23
CA SER A 643 -15.16 -11.17 -8.39
C SER A 643 -16.45 -10.95 -9.19
N MET A 644 -16.88 -12.00 -9.90
CA MET A 644 -18.11 -12.01 -10.69
C MET A 644 -19.27 -12.65 -9.92
N ALA A 645 -20.50 -12.23 -10.23
CA ALA A 645 -21.68 -12.92 -9.74
C ALA A 645 -21.83 -14.28 -10.44
N PRO A 646 -22.34 -15.32 -9.75
CA PRO A 646 -22.59 -16.61 -10.39
C PRO A 646 -23.50 -16.47 -11.60
N ALA A 647 -23.25 -17.29 -12.63
CA ALA A 647 -24.09 -17.31 -13.82
C ALA A 647 -25.56 -17.58 -13.45
N GLY A 648 -26.47 -16.74 -13.95
CA GLY A 648 -27.90 -16.82 -13.65
C GLY A 648 -28.32 -16.21 -12.31
N SER A 649 -27.39 -15.62 -11.53
CA SER A 649 -27.73 -14.90 -10.30
C SER A 649 -28.27 -13.50 -10.59
N ASP A 650 -29.37 -13.13 -9.93
CA ASP A 650 -29.95 -11.78 -9.98
C ASP A 650 -29.40 -10.84 -8.89
N VAL A 651 -28.43 -11.29 -8.07
CA VAL A 651 -27.94 -10.56 -6.89
C VAL A 651 -27.47 -9.13 -7.22
N VAL A 652 -26.69 -8.97 -8.31
CA VAL A 652 -26.17 -7.66 -8.73
C VAL A 652 -27.31 -6.73 -9.12
N ARG A 653 -28.32 -7.23 -9.86
CA ARG A 653 -29.49 -6.45 -10.26
C ARG A 653 -30.34 -6.06 -9.05
N GLN A 654 -30.54 -6.97 -8.10
CA GLN A 654 -31.29 -6.71 -6.87
C GLN A 654 -30.60 -5.65 -6.01
N VAL A 655 -29.29 -5.77 -5.79
CA VAL A 655 -28.49 -4.79 -5.06
C VAL A 655 -28.54 -3.42 -5.75
N LEU A 656 -28.38 -3.41 -7.07
CA LEU A 656 -28.43 -2.19 -7.87
C LEU A 656 -29.80 -1.50 -7.83
N TRP A 657 -30.88 -2.26 -7.86
CA TRP A 657 -32.23 -1.74 -7.66
C TRP A 657 -32.39 -1.09 -6.28
N GLN A 658 -31.87 -1.72 -5.21
CA GLN A 658 -31.93 -1.15 -3.85
C GLN A 658 -31.10 0.14 -3.72
N VAL A 659 -29.89 0.17 -4.29
CA VAL A 659 -29.07 1.38 -4.39
C VAL A 659 -29.84 2.49 -5.11
N GLY A 660 -30.46 2.16 -6.25
CA GLY A 660 -31.28 3.08 -7.01
C GLY A 660 -32.46 3.66 -6.24
N GLN A 661 -33.17 2.82 -5.47
CA GLN A 661 -34.26 3.29 -4.60
C GLN A 661 -33.74 4.23 -3.51
N ALA A 662 -32.61 3.90 -2.89
CA ALA A 662 -32.01 4.72 -1.85
C ALA A 662 -31.58 6.09 -2.41
N ARG A 663 -30.93 6.13 -3.58
CA ARG A 663 -30.55 7.40 -4.23
C ARG A 663 -31.76 8.29 -4.52
N ARG A 664 -32.84 7.71 -5.09
CA ARG A 664 -34.09 8.45 -5.34
C ARG A 664 -34.72 8.98 -4.05
N ALA A 665 -34.70 8.20 -2.96
CA ALA A 665 -35.21 8.64 -1.67
C ALA A 665 -34.43 9.85 -1.09
N TYR A 666 -33.13 9.95 -1.41
CA TYR A 666 -32.27 11.08 -1.04
C TYR A 666 -32.30 12.24 -2.07
N GLY A 667 -33.07 12.12 -3.16
CA GLY A 667 -33.16 13.15 -4.20
C GLY A 667 -31.93 13.25 -5.09
N ILE A 668 -31.17 12.15 -5.23
CA ILE A 668 -29.90 12.06 -5.97
C ILE A 668 -30.09 11.42 -7.34
#